data_AF-A0A7R8Z2K0-F1
#
_entry.id   AF-A0A7R8Z2K0-F1
#
_cell.length_a   1.000
_cell.length_b   1.000
_cell.length_c   1.000
_cell.angle_alpha   90.00
_cell.angle_beta   90.00
_cell.angle_gamma   90.00
#
_symmetry.space_group_name_H-M   'P 1'
#
loop_
_entity.id
_entity.type
_entity.pdbx_description
1 polymer ?
#
loop_
_entity_poly.entity_id
_entity_poly.type
_entity_poly.pdbx_seq_one_letter_code
_entity_poly.pdbx_strand_id
1 'polypeptide(L)'
;MSNRSRTILNVNLDAAIANDPLRELFEACKTGDIAKVKKLITPQTVNARDTAGRKSTPLHFAAGYGRREVVEYLLTNGASIQACDEGGLHPLHNACSFGHAEVVRLLLEAGASPNTTDNWNYTPLHEAASKGKIDVCIALLQHGANTNIRNSEQKTPLEIADETTRPVLTGEYRKDELLEAARSGAEDRLMALLTPLNVNCHASDGRRSTPLHLAAGYNRIRIVQILLEHGADVHAKDKGGLVPLHNACSYGHFEVTELLIKHGANVNANDLWAFTPLHEAASKSRVEVCSLLLSEGADPTLLNCHNKSAIDSAPTRELRDRIAYEYKGHCMLDACRQADIPRLKKYLTSETVNFVHPYTGDTPLHAVAMSVYQKRKQVLEILIRKGALLNEKNKDFLTPLHVAADHSHYDIMDLLLKSGAKVNALDGLGQTALHRCARDDNIQACRLLLSYSIDTSLISLQGYTAAQLASENVQKILKDPPDTEMIECQLLEAAKAGDLDTVRRIVLANPHTVNCRDLDGRHSTPLHFAAGYNRVPVVEFLLENGAEVHAADKGGLVPLHNACSYGHFEVTELLVKHGANVNVADLWKFTPLHEAAAKGKYEIVKLLLRHGADPTKKNRDGATPLDLVREGDQDVADLLRGNSALLDAAKKGNLARVQRLVTPENINCRDAQGRNSTPLHLAAGYNNYEVAEYLLENGADVNAQDKGGLIPLHNASSYGHLDIAALLIKHKTVVNATDKWGFTPLHEAAQKGRTQLCALLLAHGADPYTKNQEGQTPIELATAEDVRCLLQDAMTTSLASQQSLATSQGSLNNISTVSQNSAPMSPVTETVTLPTGASMTLCIPVSLPTPRSCMSPAQGAESNASDIGDDINDQEPVSNVASFLSNLQLDHLIDLFEREQITLEILAEMGHEDLKQVGVSAYGFRHKILKGIAQLRATTGLGNNPNPGTLLVDLLPDDKEFLAVEEEMQATIREHRDNGQAGGYFNRYNIIRVQKVQNRKLWERYVHRRQEVSEENTHQANERMLFHGSPFINAIVQKGFDERHAYIGGMFGAGIYFAEHSSKSNQYVYGIGGGIGCPSHKDKSCYVCLRQLLLCRVALGKSFLQYSAMKMAHAPPGHHSVIGRPSAGGLHFTEYVVYRGEQAYPEYLITYQIVKPEDSSSGNEESAR
;
A
#
# COMPACT_ATOMS: atom_id res chain seq x y z
N MET A 1 -72.81 21.84 2.02
CA MET A 1 -73.69 20.88 2.72
C MET A 1 -73.43 21.00 4.22
N SER A 2 -74.24 21.79 4.93
CA SER A 2 -73.91 22.37 6.25
C SER A 2 -74.82 21.87 7.41
N ASN A 3 -75.42 20.68 7.31
CA ASN A 3 -76.57 20.33 8.18
C ASN A 3 -76.63 18.88 8.71
N ARG A 4 -75.51 18.18 8.96
CA ARG A 4 -75.57 16.80 9.49
C ARG A 4 -74.89 16.47 10.83
N SER A 5 -74.27 17.42 11.53
CA SER A 5 -73.74 17.17 12.90
C SER A 5 -74.31 18.06 14.01
N ARG A 6 -75.40 18.79 13.74
CA ARG A 6 -76.02 19.68 14.74
C ARG A 6 -77.01 18.99 15.70
N THR A 7 -77.14 17.66 15.69
CA THR A 7 -78.32 17.01 16.29
C THR A 7 -78.08 15.80 17.20
N ILE A 8 -76.85 15.52 17.66
CA ILE A 8 -76.59 14.36 18.56
C ILE A 8 -76.13 14.77 19.99
N LEU A 9 -76.04 16.07 20.31
CA LEU A 9 -75.58 16.52 21.64
C LEU A 9 -76.65 17.17 22.52
N ASN A 10 -77.92 17.00 22.18
CA ASN A 10 -79.05 17.39 23.04
C ASN A 10 -79.85 16.18 23.54
N VAL A 11 -79.17 15.05 23.76
CA VAL A 11 -79.80 13.95 24.51
C VAL A 11 -79.95 14.40 25.95
N ASN A 12 -81.20 14.37 26.41
CA ASN A 12 -81.69 14.78 27.72
C ASN A 12 -81.03 13.97 28.85
N LEU A 13 -79.77 14.30 29.18
CA LEU A 13 -78.93 13.57 30.13
C LEU A 13 -79.58 13.48 31.53
N ASP A 14 -80.35 14.50 31.90
CA ASP A 14 -81.03 14.58 33.21
C ASP A 14 -82.14 13.53 33.37
N ALA A 15 -82.73 13.04 32.28
CA ALA A 15 -83.75 11.98 32.32
C ALA A 15 -83.13 10.57 32.39
N ALA A 16 -81.95 10.38 31.79
CA ALA A 16 -81.24 9.10 31.78
C ALA A 16 -80.59 8.80 33.14
N ILE A 17 -79.98 9.80 33.78
CA ILE A 17 -79.29 9.66 35.09
C ILE A 17 -80.24 9.20 36.22
N ALA A 18 -81.56 9.27 36.05
CA ALA A 18 -82.53 9.03 37.10
C ALA A 18 -82.52 7.61 37.73
N ASN A 19 -82.07 6.60 36.98
CA ASN A 19 -82.10 5.18 37.40
C ASN A 19 -80.70 4.55 37.59
N ASP A 20 -79.61 5.34 37.64
CA ASP A 20 -78.25 4.81 37.82
C ASP A 20 -77.90 4.62 39.32
N PRO A 21 -77.44 3.43 39.77
CA PRO A 21 -77.02 3.19 41.15
C PRO A 21 -75.81 4.04 41.60
N LEU A 22 -75.06 4.61 40.65
CA LEU A 22 -73.92 5.51 40.86
C LEU A 22 -74.24 6.96 40.49
N ARG A 23 -75.53 7.30 40.29
CA ARG A 23 -76.02 8.66 39.97
C ARG A 23 -75.37 9.75 40.83
N GLU A 24 -75.30 9.53 42.13
CA GLU A 24 -74.77 10.53 43.07
C GLU A 24 -73.29 10.84 42.83
N LEU A 25 -72.51 9.86 42.39
CA LEU A 25 -71.11 10.04 42.05
C LEU A 25 -70.95 10.84 40.76
N PHE A 26 -71.67 10.46 39.69
CA PHE A 26 -71.61 11.18 38.41
C PHE A 26 -72.14 12.62 38.52
N GLU A 27 -73.19 12.85 39.30
CA GLU A 27 -73.71 14.20 39.56
C GLU A 27 -72.72 15.04 40.39
N ALA A 28 -72.04 14.44 41.37
CA ALA A 28 -70.97 15.12 42.11
C ALA A 28 -69.79 15.47 41.19
N CYS A 29 -69.42 14.58 40.26
CA CYS A 29 -68.40 14.86 39.25
C CYS A 29 -68.81 15.95 38.25
N LYS A 30 -70.10 16.02 37.87
CA LYS A 30 -70.67 17.07 37.01
C LYS A 30 -70.74 18.44 37.70
N THR A 31 -71.16 18.48 38.96
CA THR A 31 -71.32 19.73 39.73
C THR A 31 -70.02 20.24 40.32
N GLY A 32 -69.02 19.38 40.50
CA GLY A 32 -67.72 19.73 41.09
C GLY A 32 -67.68 19.60 42.61
N ASP A 33 -68.63 18.90 43.24
CA ASP A 33 -68.67 18.68 44.69
C ASP A 33 -67.58 17.68 45.12
N ILE A 34 -66.36 18.21 45.34
CA ILE A 34 -65.19 17.40 45.70
C ILE A 34 -65.36 16.67 47.04
N ALA A 35 -66.11 17.23 47.98
CA ALA A 35 -66.35 16.57 49.28
C ALA A 35 -67.19 15.30 49.09
N LYS A 36 -68.20 15.37 48.22
CA LYS A 36 -69.02 14.22 47.86
C LYS A 36 -68.27 13.22 46.99
N VAL A 37 -67.46 13.67 46.02
CA VAL A 37 -66.59 12.78 45.24
C VAL A 37 -65.61 12.01 46.13
N LYS A 38 -64.93 12.68 47.07
CA LYS A 38 -64.02 12.05 48.04
C LYS A 38 -64.67 10.95 48.87
N LYS A 39 -65.96 11.10 49.20
CA LYS A 39 -66.72 10.10 49.96
C LYS A 39 -67.16 8.90 49.12
N LEU A 40 -67.40 9.10 47.83
CA LEU A 40 -68.01 8.10 46.93
C LEU A 40 -67.00 7.35 46.05
N ILE A 41 -65.75 7.85 45.96
CA ILE A 41 -64.68 7.21 45.19
C ILE A 41 -64.00 6.10 46.00
N THR A 42 -63.96 4.92 45.39
CA THR A 42 -63.32 3.69 45.87
C THR A 42 -62.59 3.02 44.70
N PRO A 43 -61.70 2.03 44.92
CA PRO A 43 -61.07 1.29 43.84
C PRO A 43 -62.07 0.67 42.84
N GLN A 44 -63.29 0.36 43.27
CA GLN A 44 -64.35 -0.19 42.42
C GLN A 44 -65.15 0.89 41.67
N THR A 45 -65.27 2.10 42.22
CA THR A 45 -66.14 3.15 41.66
C THR A 45 -65.39 4.20 40.83
N VAL A 46 -64.08 4.34 40.99
CA VAL A 46 -63.27 5.36 40.29
C VAL A 46 -63.31 5.25 38.76
N ASN A 47 -63.47 4.03 38.25
CA ASN A 47 -63.58 3.71 36.82
C ASN A 47 -64.94 3.10 36.44
N ALA A 48 -65.95 3.28 37.28
CA ALA A 48 -67.29 2.82 36.96
C ALA A 48 -67.81 3.50 35.67
N ARG A 49 -68.74 2.83 34.98
CA ARG A 49 -69.35 3.33 33.75
C ARG A 49 -70.80 3.67 34.00
N ASP A 50 -71.26 4.82 33.51
CA ASP A 50 -72.67 5.18 33.62
C ASP A 50 -73.54 4.18 32.84
N THR A 51 -74.67 3.83 33.40
CA THR A 51 -75.59 2.80 32.88
C THR A 51 -76.66 3.36 31.97
N ALA A 52 -76.84 4.69 31.99
CA ALA A 52 -77.94 5.36 31.30
C ALA A 52 -77.51 6.21 30.10
N GLY A 53 -76.21 6.53 29.96
CA GLY A 53 -75.64 7.25 28.83
C GLY A 53 -74.66 6.38 28.03
N ARG A 54 -73.54 6.97 27.61
CA ARG A 54 -72.59 6.34 26.67
C ARG A 54 -71.53 5.48 27.37
N LYS A 55 -71.77 4.97 28.58
CA LYS A 55 -70.77 4.25 29.39
C LYS A 55 -69.49 5.05 29.69
N SER A 56 -69.64 6.36 29.87
CA SER A 56 -68.66 7.32 30.36
C SER A 56 -68.27 7.04 31.83
N THR A 57 -67.03 7.35 32.18
CA THR A 57 -66.51 7.23 33.56
C THR A 57 -66.65 8.53 34.37
N PRO A 58 -66.49 8.52 35.71
CA PRO A 58 -66.47 9.75 36.50
C PRO A 58 -65.50 10.80 35.95
N LEU A 59 -64.35 10.35 35.42
CA LEU A 59 -63.36 11.21 34.77
C LEU A 59 -63.89 11.87 33.49
N HIS A 60 -64.71 11.18 32.68
CA HIS A 60 -65.34 11.77 31.48
C HIS A 60 -66.31 12.92 31.83
N PHE A 61 -67.07 12.77 32.92
CA PHE A 61 -68.00 13.80 33.40
C PHE A 61 -67.24 14.98 33.99
N ALA A 62 -66.33 14.73 34.93
CA ALA A 62 -65.53 15.79 35.53
C ALA A 62 -64.74 16.57 34.46
N ALA A 63 -64.22 15.87 33.45
CA ALA A 63 -63.50 16.49 32.34
C ALA A 63 -64.41 17.32 31.41
N GLY A 64 -65.56 16.78 31.01
CA GLY A 64 -66.51 17.46 30.12
C GLY A 64 -67.21 18.68 30.72
N TYR A 65 -67.23 18.80 32.06
CA TYR A 65 -67.77 19.96 32.78
C TYR A 65 -66.69 20.87 33.38
N GLY A 66 -65.41 20.62 33.11
CA GLY A 66 -64.31 21.50 33.49
C GLY A 66 -63.98 21.50 34.99
N ARG A 67 -64.25 20.40 35.70
CA ARG A 67 -64.05 20.31 37.16
C ARG A 67 -62.61 19.93 37.52
N ARG A 68 -61.68 20.88 37.37
CA ARG A 68 -60.23 20.68 37.59
C ARG A 68 -59.89 19.92 38.88
N GLU A 69 -60.38 20.37 40.03
CA GLU A 69 -60.06 19.76 41.34
C GLU A 69 -60.59 18.33 41.47
N VAL A 70 -61.75 18.04 40.86
CA VAL A 70 -62.31 16.69 40.82
C VAL A 70 -61.50 15.81 39.88
N VAL A 71 -61.11 16.31 38.70
CA VAL A 71 -60.23 15.59 37.75
C VAL A 71 -58.90 15.22 38.42
N GLU A 72 -58.26 16.17 39.10
CA GLU A 72 -57.02 15.96 39.84
C GLU A 72 -57.18 14.85 40.88
N TYR A 73 -58.21 14.96 41.73
CA TYR A 73 -58.49 13.95 42.75
C TYR A 73 -58.78 12.57 42.16
N LEU A 74 -59.55 12.49 41.07
CA LEU A 74 -59.84 11.23 40.39
C LEU A 74 -58.57 10.56 39.83
N LEU A 75 -57.67 11.34 39.23
CA LEU A 75 -56.40 10.85 38.70
C LEU A 75 -55.49 10.30 39.81
N THR A 76 -55.35 11.02 40.93
CA THR A 76 -54.58 10.53 42.09
C THR A 76 -55.14 9.25 42.69
N ASN A 77 -56.44 8.98 42.52
CA ASN A 77 -57.11 7.79 43.04
C ASN A 77 -57.30 6.67 42.00
N GLY A 78 -56.55 6.71 40.90
CA GLY A 78 -56.49 5.60 39.93
C GLY A 78 -57.54 5.65 38.83
N ALA A 79 -58.11 6.82 38.52
CA ALA A 79 -58.95 6.99 37.34
C ALA A 79 -58.14 6.71 36.05
N SER A 80 -58.68 5.86 35.19
CA SER A 80 -58.08 5.46 33.93
C SER A 80 -58.20 6.58 32.92
N ILE A 81 -57.06 7.17 32.59
CA ILE A 81 -56.96 8.25 31.60
C ILE A 81 -57.24 7.77 30.16
N GLN A 82 -57.05 6.47 29.91
CA GLN A 82 -57.29 5.81 28.62
C GLN A 82 -58.68 5.17 28.53
N ALA A 83 -59.60 5.49 29.45
CA ALA A 83 -60.95 4.94 29.38
C ALA A 83 -61.69 5.50 28.17
N CYS A 84 -62.38 4.63 27.42
CA CYS A 84 -63.23 5.04 26.31
C CYS A 84 -64.71 4.79 26.63
N ASP A 85 -65.56 5.75 26.27
CA ASP A 85 -67.00 5.60 26.23
C ASP A 85 -67.46 4.84 24.96
N GLU A 86 -68.77 4.65 24.75
CA GLU A 86 -69.32 3.90 23.60
C GLU A 86 -69.02 4.55 22.24
N GLY A 87 -68.75 5.86 22.20
CA GLY A 87 -68.31 6.56 21.00
C GLY A 87 -66.80 6.46 20.74
N GLY A 88 -66.06 5.79 21.63
CA GLY A 88 -64.60 5.79 21.61
C GLY A 88 -63.99 7.08 22.17
N LEU A 89 -64.80 8.00 22.70
CA LEU A 89 -64.28 9.24 23.27
C LEU A 89 -63.56 8.94 24.58
N HIS A 90 -62.43 9.60 24.74
CA HIS A 90 -61.67 9.63 26.00
C HIS A 90 -62.09 10.85 26.82
N PRO A 91 -61.79 10.94 28.13
CA PRO A 91 -62.06 12.13 28.93
C PRO A 91 -61.48 13.41 28.31
N LEU A 92 -60.33 13.30 27.64
CA LEU A 92 -59.70 14.38 26.90
C LEU A 92 -60.58 14.93 25.77
N HIS A 93 -61.28 14.08 25.00
CA HIS A 93 -62.18 14.53 23.94
C HIS A 93 -63.32 15.41 24.49
N ASN A 94 -63.89 15.03 25.64
CA ASN A 94 -64.96 15.82 26.28
C ASN A 94 -64.45 17.19 26.74
N ALA A 95 -63.30 17.23 27.43
CA ALA A 95 -62.70 18.50 27.85
C ALA A 95 -62.38 19.40 26.65
N CYS A 96 -61.93 18.81 25.53
CA CYS A 96 -61.61 19.53 24.31
C CYS A 96 -62.85 20.08 23.57
N SER A 97 -63.92 19.29 23.46
CA SER A 97 -65.15 19.69 22.76
C SER A 97 -65.83 20.89 23.45
N PHE A 98 -65.79 20.96 24.78
CA PHE A 98 -66.40 22.04 25.56
C PHE A 98 -65.48 23.24 25.83
N GLY A 99 -64.16 23.09 25.69
CA GLY A 99 -63.20 24.20 25.78
C GLY A 99 -62.55 24.38 27.16
N HIS A 100 -62.40 23.31 27.94
CA HIS A 100 -61.85 23.38 29.30
C HIS A 100 -60.32 23.27 29.31
N ALA A 101 -59.62 24.33 28.91
CA ALA A 101 -58.15 24.34 28.71
C ALA A 101 -57.35 23.88 29.95
N GLU A 102 -57.72 24.28 31.16
CA GLU A 102 -57.01 23.85 32.39
C GLU A 102 -57.17 22.34 32.68
N VAL A 103 -58.35 21.78 32.38
CA VAL A 103 -58.58 20.34 32.49
C VAL A 103 -57.82 19.58 31.41
N VAL A 104 -57.77 20.15 30.19
CA VAL A 104 -57.01 19.58 29.07
C VAL A 104 -55.52 19.50 29.45
N ARG A 105 -54.92 20.58 29.95
CA ARG A 105 -53.54 20.59 30.46
C ARG A 105 -53.32 19.53 31.53
N LEU A 106 -54.17 19.50 32.56
CA LEU A 106 -54.09 18.53 33.65
C LEU A 106 -54.16 17.07 33.15
N LEU A 107 -55.02 16.76 32.18
CA LEU A 107 -55.11 15.43 31.57
C LEU A 107 -53.87 15.10 30.75
N LEU A 108 -53.34 16.03 29.97
CA LEU A 108 -52.12 15.83 29.18
C LEU A 108 -50.89 15.62 30.08
N GLU A 109 -50.77 16.40 31.16
CA GLU A 109 -49.73 16.25 32.20
C GLU A 109 -49.82 14.90 32.92
N ALA A 110 -51.04 14.39 33.12
CA ALA A 110 -51.29 13.06 33.68
C ALA A 110 -51.08 11.90 32.68
N GLY A 111 -50.62 12.19 31.46
CA GLY A 111 -50.26 11.19 30.45
C GLY A 111 -51.36 10.84 29.44
N ALA A 112 -52.40 11.68 29.29
CA ALA A 112 -53.36 11.52 28.19
C ALA A 112 -52.65 11.76 26.85
N SER A 113 -52.88 10.88 25.87
CA SER A 113 -52.31 11.11 24.53
C SER A 113 -53.17 12.13 23.76
N PRO A 114 -52.56 13.22 23.24
CA PRO A 114 -53.28 14.23 22.45
C PRO A 114 -53.71 13.71 21.07
N ASN A 115 -53.21 12.53 20.69
CA ASN A 115 -53.43 11.88 19.40
C ASN A 115 -54.35 10.65 19.52
N THR A 116 -55.02 10.48 20.65
CA THR A 116 -56.10 9.48 20.79
C THR A 116 -57.17 9.72 19.73
N THR A 117 -57.81 8.65 19.31
CA THR A 117 -58.87 8.69 18.31
C THR A 117 -60.14 8.07 18.84
N ASP A 118 -61.28 8.65 18.51
CA ASP A 118 -62.58 8.05 18.73
C ASP A 118 -62.94 7.00 17.65
N ASN A 119 -64.16 6.47 17.67
CA ASN A 119 -64.61 5.46 16.70
C ASN A 119 -64.72 6.00 15.25
N TRP A 120 -64.66 7.31 15.05
CA TRP A 120 -64.68 7.98 13.75
C TRP A 120 -63.31 8.54 13.36
N ASN A 121 -62.25 8.15 14.06
CA ASN A 121 -60.89 8.66 13.91
C ASN A 121 -60.76 10.18 14.16
N TYR A 122 -61.71 10.80 14.88
CA TYR A 122 -61.54 12.17 15.36
C TYR A 122 -60.54 12.16 16.51
N THR A 123 -59.60 13.11 16.47
CA THR A 123 -58.69 13.38 17.58
C THR A 123 -59.25 14.51 18.46
N PRO A 124 -58.77 14.67 19.70
CA PRO A 124 -59.10 15.83 20.52
C PRO A 124 -58.87 17.18 19.80
N LEU A 125 -57.89 17.24 18.89
CA LEU A 125 -57.62 18.42 18.08
C LEU A 125 -58.68 18.67 16.99
N HIS A 126 -59.23 17.62 16.38
CA HIS A 126 -60.38 17.73 15.47
C HIS A 126 -61.61 18.32 16.19
N GLU A 127 -61.89 17.83 17.40
CA GLU A 127 -62.99 18.33 18.24
C GLU A 127 -62.78 19.81 18.58
N ALA A 128 -61.62 20.17 19.13
CA ALA A 128 -61.34 21.55 19.50
C ALA A 128 -61.38 22.52 18.30
N ALA A 129 -60.81 22.11 17.15
CA ALA A 129 -60.76 22.91 15.94
C ALA A 129 -62.16 23.15 15.34
N SER A 130 -63.00 22.12 15.26
CA SER A 130 -64.36 22.27 14.69
C SER A 130 -65.30 23.09 15.58
N LYS A 131 -64.99 23.25 16.87
CA LYS A 131 -65.80 23.96 17.87
C LYS A 131 -65.26 25.35 18.23
N GLY A 132 -64.23 25.83 17.56
CA GLY A 132 -63.67 27.17 17.78
C GLY A 132 -62.95 27.32 19.14
N LYS A 133 -62.34 26.26 19.68
CA LYS A 133 -61.70 26.27 21.01
C LYS A 133 -60.20 26.60 20.93
N ILE A 134 -59.87 27.87 20.78
CA ILE A 134 -58.49 28.37 20.59
C ILE A 134 -57.52 27.88 21.68
N ASP A 135 -57.81 28.15 22.95
CA ASP A 135 -56.89 27.82 24.06
C ASP A 135 -56.65 26.32 24.20
N VAL A 136 -57.65 25.51 23.85
CA VAL A 136 -57.54 24.04 23.81
C VAL A 136 -56.69 23.59 22.64
N CYS A 137 -56.87 24.17 21.44
CA CYS A 137 -56.02 23.87 20.29
C CYS A 137 -54.55 24.18 20.60
N ILE A 138 -54.27 25.31 21.24
CA ILE A 138 -52.91 25.68 21.68
C ILE A 138 -52.37 24.65 22.66
N ALA A 139 -53.13 24.32 23.72
CA ALA A 139 -52.70 23.33 24.72
C ALA A 139 -52.43 21.94 24.10
N LEU A 140 -53.29 21.48 23.18
CA LEU A 140 -53.09 20.22 22.48
C LEU A 140 -51.81 20.23 21.62
N LEU A 141 -51.58 21.32 20.86
CA LEU A 141 -50.38 21.47 20.03
C LEU A 141 -49.10 21.52 20.87
N GLN A 142 -49.13 22.21 22.02
CA GLN A 142 -48.01 22.28 22.97
C GLN A 142 -47.63 20.91 23.52
N HIS A 143 -48.59 20.02 23.71
CA HIS A 143 -48.37 18.65 24.17
C HIS A 143 -48.19 17.62 23.04
N GLY A 144 -47.96 18.05 21.79
CA GLY A 144 -47.61 17.16 20.69
C GLY A 144 -48.79 16.58 19.89
N ALA A 145 -49.92 17.28 19.83
CA ALA A 145 -51.01 16.92 18.92
C ALA A 145 -50.55 16.99 17.45
N ASN A 146 -50.82 15.92 16.70
CA ASN A 146 -50.48 15.77 15.30
C ASN A 146 -51.60 16.37 14.43
N THR A 147 -51.25 17.39 13.66
CA THR A 147 -52.15 18.10 12.76
C THR A 147 -52.45 17.36 11.46
N ASN A 148 -51.77 16.25 11.18
CA ASN A 148 -51.89 15.51 9.92
C ASN A 148 -52.75 14.24 10.02
N ILE A 149 -53.24 13.90 11.23
CA ILE A 149 -54.13 12.74 11.39
C ILE A 149 -55.42 13.02 10.62
N ARG A 150 -55.87 12.03 9.83
CA ARG A 150 -57.12 12.12 9.07
C ARG A 150 -58.22 11.35 9.78
N ASN A 151 -59.38 11.97 9.91
CA ASN A 151 -60.58 11.31 10.41
C ASN A 151 -61.18 10.35 9.37
N SER A 152 -62.31 9.71 9.71
CA SER A 152 -63.05 8.81 8.81
C SER A 152 -63.55 9.47 7.52
N GLU A 153 -63.66 10.81 7.48
CA GLU A 153 -63.97 11.59 6.28
C GLU A 153 -62.72 11.98 5.46
N GLN A 154 -61.54 11.46 5.81
CA GLN A 154 -60.24 11.83 5.26
C GLN A 154 -59.85 13.30 5.48
N LYS A 155 -60.49 13.99 6.43
CA LYS A 155 -60.18 15.39 6.75
C LYS A 155 -59.22 15.51 7.91
N THR A 156 -58.35 16.50 7.84
CA THR A 156 -57.44 16.93 8.91
C THR A 156 -58.13 17.94 9.83
N PRO A 157 -57.59 18.21 11.03
CA PRO A 157 -58.10 19.26 11.93
C PRO A 157 -58.20 20.63 11.25
N LEU A 158 -57.27 20.97 10.35
CA LEU A 158 -57.25 22.25 9.63
C LEU A 158 -58.44 22.39 8.66
N GLU A 159 -58.80 21.32 7.97
CA GLU A 159 -59.87 21.32 6.95
C GLU A 159 -61.28 21.44 7.57
N ILE A 160 -61.45 21.02 8.82
CA ILE A 160 -62.70 21.17 9.57
C ILE A 160 -62.69 22.35 10.56
N ALA A 161 -61.58 23.08 10.64
CA ALA A 161 -61.38 24.14 11.62
C ALA A 161 -62.38 25.29 11.43
N ASP A 162 -62.92 25.75 12.56
CA ASP A 162 -63.65 27.02 12.63
C ASP A 162 -62.73 28.19 12.26
N GLU A 163 -63.32 29.27 11.72
CA GLU A 163 -62.59 30.47 11.27
C GLU A 163 -61.68 31.06 12.35
N THR A 164 -62.08 30.97 13.62
CA THR A 164 -61.32 31.53 14.75
C THR A 164 -60.11 30.68 15.16
N THR A 165 -60.18 29.36 14.95
CA THR A 165 -59.09 28.40 15.29
C THR A 165 -58.15 28.14 14.13
N ARG A 166 -58.56 28.41 12.89
CA ARG A 166 -57.75 28.19 11.70
C ARG A 166 -56.36 28.86 11.79
N PRO A 167 -56.21 30.11 12.27
CA PRO A 167 -54.89 30.74 12.43
C PRO A 167 -53.96 29.99 13.40
N VAL A 168 -54.50 29.28 14.39
CA VAL A 168 -53.71 28.48 15.34
C VAL A 168 -53.08 27.30 14.59
N LEU A 169 -53.86 26.65 13.72
CA LEU A 169 -53.45 25.50 12.94
C LEU A 169 -52.61 25.86 11.70
N THR A 170 -52.52 27.15 11.33
CA THR A 170 -51.60 27.65 10.30
C THR A 170 -50.34 28.31 10.90
N GLY A 171 -50.28 28.47 12.22
CA GLY A 171 -49.18 29.15 12.91
C GLY A 171 -49.22 30.69 12.81
N GLU A 172 -50.31 31.26 12.29
CA GLU A 172 -50.48 32.71 12.14
C GLU A 172 -51.15 33.38 13.36
N TYR A 173 -51.69 32.59 14.28
CA TYR A 173 -52.38 33.09 15.47
C TYR A 173 -51.47 33.95 16.33
N ARG A 174 -51.85 35.23 16.50
CA ARG A 174 -51.17 36.24 17.34
C ARG A 174 -49.64 36.25 17.15
N LYS A 175 -49.17 35.96 15.93
CA LYS A 175 -47.73 35.88 15.61
C LYS A 175 -46.97 37.15 16.02
N ASP A 176 -47.57 38.33 15.85
CA ASP A 176 -46.93 39.60 16.18
C ASP A 176 -46.72 39.74 17.70
N GLU A 177 -47.64 39.21 18.50
CA GLU A 177 -47.52 39.21 19.97
C GLU A 177 -46.54 38.17 20.47
N LEU A 178 -46.44 37.02 19.78
CA LEU A 178 -45.40 36.01 20.04
C LEU A 178 -44.00 36.60 19.75
N LEU A 179 -43.85 37.28 18.61
CA LEU A 179 -42.61 37.95 18.22
C LEU A 179 -42.24 39.06 19.21
N GLU A 180 -43.21 39.85 19.67
CA GLU A 180 -42.97 40.87 20.69
C GLU A 180 -42.66 40.26 22.06
N ALA A 181 -43.31 39.16 22.44
CA ALA A 181 -42.95 38.42 23.66
C ALA A 181 -41.51 37.91 23.60
N ALA A 182 -41.08 37.39 22.44
CA ALA A 182 -39.71 36.95 22.23
C ALA A 182 -38.69 38.11 22.28
N ARG A 183 -39.05 39.28 21.73
CA ARG A 183 -38.22 40.51 21.77
C ARG A 183 -38.11 41.08 23.19
N SER A 184 -39.24 41.23 23.87
CA SER A 184 -39.35 41.86 25.19
C SER A 184 -38.86 40.98 26.34
N GLY A 185 -38.82 39.65 26.15
CA GLY A 185 -38.46 38.72 27.21
C GLY A 185 -39.66 38.23 28.04
N ALA A 186 -40.89 38.33 27.53
CA ALA A 186 -42.10 37.99 28.28
C ALA A 186 -42.38 36.48 28.24
N GLU A 187 -41.82 35.74 29.19
CA GLU A 187 -41.87 34.27 29.26
C GLU A 187 -43.30 33.72 29.31
N ASP A 188 -44.14 34.21 30.23
CA ASP A 188 -45.52 33.73 30.39
C ASP A 188 -46.35 33.93 29.12
N ARG A 189 -46.16 35.09 28.46
CA ARG A 189 -46.87 35.43 27.22
C ARG A 189 -46.36 34.61 26.04
N LEU A 190 -45.05 34.33 25.98
CA LEU A 190 -44.48 33.44 24.98
C LEU A 190 -45.06 32.04 25.15
N MET A 191 -45.02 31.47 26.36
CA MET A 191 -45.54 30.13 26.66
C MET A 191 -47.04 30.01 26.39
N ALA A 192 -47.83 31.06 26.61
CA ALA A 192 -49.26 31.03 26.31
C ALA A 192 -49.57 31.01 24.80
N LEU A 193 -48.63 31.44 23.94
CA LEU A 193 -48.84 31.59 22.50
C LEU A 193 -48.06 30.58 21.66
N LEU A 194 -46.96 30.03 22.20
CA LEU A 194 -46.01 29.19 21.48
C LEU A 194 -46.61 27.82 21.14
N THR A 195 -46.47 27.40 19.90
CA THR A 195 -46.86 26.07 19.40
C THR A 195 -45.79 25.58 18.41
N PRO A 196 -45.73 24.27 18.12
CA PRO A 196 -44.85 23.74 17.08
C PRO A 196 -45.05 24.36 15.69
N LEU A 197 -46.22 24.96 15.44
CA LEU A 197 -46.57 25.56 14.15
C LEU A 197 -46.09 27.02 13.99
N ASN A 198 -45.96 27.76 15.10
CA ASN A 198 -45.59 29.18 15.07
C ASN A 198 -44.21 29.50 15.66
N VAL A 199 -43.51 28.51 16.23
CA VAL A 199 -42.16 28.67 16.80
C VAL A 199 -41.15 29.29 15.81
N ASN A 200 -41.31 28.99 14.52
CA ASN A 200 -40.49 29.51 13.41
C ASN A 200 -41.25 30.53 12.53
N CYS A 201 -42.31 31.15 13.05
CA CYS A 201 -43.03 32.18 12.30
C CYS A 201 -42.10 33.34 11.94
N HIS A 202 -42.39 34.02 10.82
CA HIS A 202 -41.64 35.20 10.41
C HIS A 202 -42.44 36.46 10.71
N ALA A 203 -41.74 37.49 11.19
CA ALA A 203 -42.26 38.84 11.26
C ALA A 203 -42.77 39.31 9.89
N SER A 204 -43.85 40.08 9.91
CA SER A 204 -44.40 40.73 8.70
C SER A 204 -43.60 41.96 8.28
N ASP A 205 -42.49 42.25 8.96
CA ASP A 205 -41.62 43.39 8.69
C ASP A 205 -40.66 43.12 7.51
N GLY A 206 -39.90 44.15 7.13
CA GLY A 206 -38.96 44.05 6.02
C GLY A 206 -37.81 43.07 6.24
N ARG A 207 -37.54 42.62 7.48
CA ARG A 207 -36.45 41.69 7.81
C ARG A 207 -36.91 40.23 7.86
N ARG A 208 -38.19 39.97 8.13
CA ARG A 208 -38.74 38.60 8.31
C ARG A 208 -37.99 37.81 9.38
N SER A 209 -37.65 38.44 10.51
CA SER A 209 -37.01 37.76 11.63
C SER A 209 -37.94 36.74 12.31
N THR A 210 -37.40 35.63 12.80
CA THR A 210 -38.16 34.65 13.62
C THR A 210 -38.13 35.04 15.11
N PRO A 211 -38.96 34.44 15.99
CA PRO A 211 -38.86 34.64 17.44
C PRO A 211 -37.43 34.42 17.96
N LEU A 212 -36.72 33.41 17.44
CA LEU A 212 -35.35 33.09 17.85
C LEU A 212 -34.35 34.18 17.44
N HIS A 213 -34.50 34.78 16.26
CA HIS A 213 -33.68 35.94 15.83
C HIS A 213 -33.83 37.13 16.78
N LEU A 214 -35.07 37.42 17.20
CA LEU A 214 -35.37 38.52 18.10
C LEU A 214 -34.84 38.23 19.50
N ALA A 215 -35.16 37.08 20.07
CA ALA A 215 -34.66 36.66 21.37
C ALA A 215 -33.12 36.67 21.42
N ALA A 216 -32.47 36.21 20.35
CA ALA A 216 -31.02 36.19 20.23
C ALA A 216 -30.41 37.60 20.17
N GLY A 217 -30.98 38.51 19.35
CA GLY A 217 -30.48 39.88 19.23
C GLY A 217 -30.71 40.78 20.44
N TYR A 218 -31.74 40.47 21.25
CA TYR A 218 -32.13 41.24 22.44
C TYR A 218 -31.67 40.61 23.78
N ASN A 219 -30.76 39.63 23.73
CA ASN A 219 -30.21 38.93 24.90
C ASN A 219 -31.27 38.29 25.82
N ARG A 220 -32.28 37.64 25.25
CA ARG A 220 -33.34 36.98 26.05
C ARG A 220 -32.99 35.51 26.28
N ILE A 221 -31.99 35.25 27.13
CA ILE A 221 -31.45 33.89 27.39
C ILE A 221 -32.57 32.88 27.66
N ARG A 222 -33.48 33.20 28.58
CA ARG A 222 -34.56 32.28 28.95
C ARG A 222 -35.56 32.02 27.82
N ILE A 223 -35.88 33.04 27.03
CA ILE A 223 -36.70 32.89 25.81
C ILE A 223 -35.98 32.03 24.77
N VAL A 224 -34.67 32.23 24.56
CA VAL A 224 -33.88 31.41 23.63
C VAL A 224 -33.92 29.94 24.05
N GLN A 225 -33.76 29.64 25.34
CA GLN A 225 -33.91 28.26 25.86
C GLN A 225 -35.30 27.69 25.56
N ILE A 226 -36.36 28.42 25.93
CA ILE A 226 -37.74 27.98 25.71
C ILE A 226 -38.00 27.72 24.22
N LEU A 227 -37.60 28.64 23.34
CA LEU A 227 -37.78 28.49 21.90
C LEU A 227 -37.04 27.26 21.35
N LEU A 228 -35.79 27.03 21.76
CA LEU A 228 -35.00 25.87 21.33
C LEU A 228 -35.59 24.55 21.85
N GLU A 229 -36.05 24.51 23.11
CA GLU A 229 -36.77 23.36 23.69
C GLU A 229 -38.05 23.01 22.91
N HIS A 230 -38.70 24.00 22.32
CA HIS A 230 -39.94 23.86 21.54
C HIS A 230 -39.70 23.79 20.02
N GLY A 231 -38.48 23.49 19.58
CA GLY A 231 -38.17 23.19 18.18
C GLY A 231 -37.94 24.40 17.28
N ALA A 232 -37.49 25.53 17.85
CA ALA A 232 -37.00 26.65 17.04
C ALA A 232 -35.81 26.23 16.18
N ASP A 233 -35.89 26.55 14.89
CA ASP A 233 -34.83 26.25 13.92
C ASP A 233 -33.67 27.24 14.10
N VAL A 234 -32.56 26.72 14.62
CA VAL A 234 -31.32 27.45 14.84
C VAL A 234 -30.66 27.91 13.52
N HIS A 235 -31.07 27.33 12.39
CA HIS A 235 -30.59 27.66 11.03
C HIS A 235 -31.60 28.49 10.23
N ALA A 236 -32.72 28.90 10.83
CA ALA A 236 -33.72 29.72 10.16
C ALA A 236 -33.06 30.97 9.58
N LYS A 237 -33.37 31.32 8.33
CA LYS A 237 -32.84 32.51 7.67
C LYS A 237 -33.87 33.62 7.62
N ASP A 238 -33.45 34.83 7.98
CA ASP A 238 -34.22 36.03 7.72
C ASP A 238 -34.13 36.46 6.23
N LYS A 239 -34.73 37.59 5.85
CA LYS A 239 -34.70 38.09 4.46
C LYS A 239 -33.28 38.40 3.97
N GLY A 240 -32.37 38.79 4.86
CA GLY A 240 -30.96 39.03 4.56
C GLY A 240 -30.11 37.75 4.53
N GLY A 241 -30.71 36.60 4.80
CA GLY A 241 -29.99 35.33 4.92
C GLY A 241 -29.30 35.13 6.28
N LEU A 242 -29.49 36.04 7.23
CA LEU A 242 -28.91 35.92 8.56
C LEU A 242 -29.60 34.78 9.31
N VAL A 243 -28.82 34.01 10.06
CA VAL A 243 -29.32 33.06 11.08
C VAL A 243 -29.30 33.71 12.47
N PRO A 244 -30.05 33.20 13.47
CA PRO A 244 -30.09 33.78 14.82
C PRO A 244 -28.70 34.01 15.46
N LEU A 245 -27.72 33.16 15.15
CA LEU A 245 -26.34 33.30 15.60
C LEU A 245 -25.70 34.62 15.14
N HIS A 246 -25.99 35.13 13.94
CA HIS A 246 -25.48 36.43 13.48
C HIS A 246 -25.93 37.57 14.40
N ASN A 247 -27.20 37.56 14.83
CA ASN A 247 -27.73 38.58 15.73
C ASN A 247 -27.05 38.53 17.10
N ALA A 248 -26.92 37.34 17.70
CA ALA A 248 -26.22 37.18 18.97
C ALA A 248 -24.76 37.67 18.87
N CYS A 249 -24.07 37.31 17.79
CA CYS A 249 -22.68 37.67 17.57
C CYS A 249 -22.47 39.16 17.29
N SER A 250 -23.33 39.80 16.50
CA SER A 250 -23.23 41.24 16.18
C SER A 250 -23.36 42.12 17.44
N TYR A 251 -24.28 41.74 18.34
CA TYR A 251 -24.50 42.46 19.59
C TYR A 251 -23.57 42.04 20.74
N GLY A 252 -22.88 40.90 20.62
CA GLY A 252 -21.90 40.44 21.62
C GLY A 252 -22.51 39.64 22.77
N HIS A 253 -23.65 39.00 22.57
CA HIS A 253 -24.35 38.26 23.63
C HIS A 253 -23.73 36.88 23.80
N PHE A 254 -22.77 36.78 24.73
CA PHE A 254 -21.95 35.57 24.93
C PHE A 254 -22.79 34.34 25.30
N GLU A 255 -23.63 34.41 26.34
CA GLU A 255 -24.40 33.23 26.80
C GLU A 255 -25.40 32.75 25.74
N VAL A 256 -26.03 33.68 25.01
CA VAL A 256 -26.91 33.34 23.90
C VAL A 256 -26.14 32.68 22.76
N THR A 257 -24.95 33.19 22.43
CA THR A 257 -24.09 32.61 21.39
C THR A 257 -23.71 31.18 21.74
N GLU A 258 -23.25 30.94 22.97
CA GLU A 258 -22.92 29.60 23.48
C GLU A 258 -24.12 28.66 23.42
N LEU A 259 -25.29 29.12 23.87
CA LEU A 259 -26.52 28.34 23.85
C LEU A 259 -26.94 27.95 22.42
N LEU A 260 -26.85 28.88 21.46
CA LEU A 260 -27.16 28.59 20.06
C LEU A 260 -26.18 27.57 19.46
N ILE A 261 -24.88 27.70 19.73
CA ILE A 261 -23.86 26.74 19.25
C ILE A 261 -24.11 25.35 19.85
N LYS A 262 -24.41 25.27 21.16
CA LYS A 262 -24.75 24.00 21.83
C LYS A 262 -25.96 23.30 21.21
N HIS A 263 -26.91 24.07 20.68
CA HIS A 263 -28.07 23.55 19.95
C HIS A 263 -27.82 23.39 18.43
N GLY A 264 -26.56 23.40 17.98
CA GLY A 264 -26.16 23.04 16.62
C GLY A 264 -26.01 24.21 15.65
N ALA A 265 -26.00 25.47 16.13
CA ALA A 265 -25.78 26.61 15.23
C ALA A 265 -24.46 26.49 14.46
N ASN A 266 -24.52 26.64 13.13
CA ASN A 266 -23.33 26.62 12.30
C ASN A 266 -22.55 27.94 12.45
N VAL A 267 -21.38 27.88 13.09
CA VAL A 267 -20.47 29.02 13.32
C VAL A 267 -19.94 29.66 12.03
N ASN A 268 -19.98 28.92 10.91
CA ASN A 268 -19.58 29.37 9.57
C ASN A 268 -20.78 29.56 8.62
N ALA A 269 -21.98 29.78 9.15
CA ALA A 269 -23.15 30.09 8.32
C ALA A 269 -22.93 31.41 7.55
N ASN A 270 -23.32 31.43 6.27
CA ASN A 270 -23.23 32.63 5.43
C ASN A 270 -24.62 33.27 5.23
N ASP A 271 -24.66 34.58 5.39
CA ASP A 271 -25.77 35.42 4.93
C ASP A 271 -25.73 35.68 3.40
N LEU A 272 -26.64 36.51 2.87
CA LEU A 272 -26.67 36.82 1.43
C LEU A 272 -25.45 37.61 0.93
N TRP A 273 -24.68 38.21 1.83
CA TRP A 273 -23.45 38.95 1.53
C TRP A 273 -22.20 38.15 1.94
N ALA A 274 -22.35 36.86 2.23
CA ALA A 274 -21.30 35.97 2.70
C ALA A 274 -20.59 36.44 3.99
N PHE A 275 -21.26 37.22 4.83
CA PHE A 275 -20.82 37.44 6.20
C PHE A 275 -21.08 36.18 7.01
N THR A 276 -20.10 35.81 7.83
CA THR A 276 -20.23 34.76 8.86
C THR A 276 -20.54 35.41 10.21
N PRO A 277 -21.04 34.65 11.20
CA PRO A 277 -21.14 35.12 12.58
C PRO A 277 -19.84 35.71 13.13
N LEU A 278 -18.68 35.19 12.69
CA LEU A 278 -17.38 35.72 13.08
C LEU A 278 -17.07 37.07 12.43
N HIS A 279 -17.50 37.32 11.19
CA HIS A 279 -17.41 38.66 10.57
C HIS A 279 -18.22 39.70 11.38
N GLU A 280 -19.44 39.34 11.80
CA GLU A 280 -20.29 40.19 12.62
C GLU A 280 -19.62 40.52 13.96
N ALA A 281 -19.16 39.50 14.69
CA ALA A 281 -18.48 39.68 15.97
C ALA A 281 -17.19 40.51 15.83
N ALA A 282 -16.36 40.22 14.81
CA ALA A 282 -15.09 40.90 14.58
C ALA A 282 -15.28 42.38 14.22
N SER A 283 -16.22 42.69 13.31
CA SER A 283 -16.48 44.07 12.87
C SER A 283 -17.03 44.98 13.98
N LYS A 284 -17.64 44.40 15.01
CA LYS A 284 -18.18 45.11 16.19
C LYS A 284 -17.30 44.98 17.43
N SER A 285 -16.08 44.44 17.29
CA SER A 285 -15.14 44.24 18.40
C SER A 285 -15.69 43.41 19.57
N ARG A 286 -16.46 42.36 19.29
CA ARG A 286 -16.95 41.42 20.30
C ARG A 286 -15.88 40.37 20.58
N VAL A 287 -14.87 40.74 21.36
CA VAL A 287 -13.64 39.95 21.55
C VAL A 287 -13.95 38.56 22.10
N GLU A 288 -14.77 38.48 23.16
CA GLU A 288 -15.12 37.24 23.85
C GLU A 288 -15.92 36.30 22.94
N VAL A 289 -16.85 36.87 22.15
CA VAL A 289 -17.62 36.12 21.16
C VAL A 289 -16.74 35.63 20.01
N CYS A 290 -15.76 36.43 19.56
CA CYS A 290 -14.78 35.98 18.55
C CYS A 290 -14.01 34.76 19.07
N SER A 291 -13.51 34.82 20.31
CA SER A 291 -12.80 33.70 20.95
C SER A 291 -13.69 32.46 21.10
N LEU A 292 -14.96 32.63 21.47
CA LEU A 292 -15.93 31.52 21.54
C LEU A 292 -16.12 30.87 20.15
N LEU A 293 -16.43 31.66 19.13
CA LEU A 293 -16.63 31.16 17.77
C LEU A 293 -15.39 30.43 17.23
N LEU A 294 -14.19 30.97 17.45
CA LEU A 294 -12.94 30.33 17.04
C LEU A 294 -12.71 29.00 17.76
N SER A 295 -13.03 28.92 19.05
CA SER A 295 -12.92 27.68 19.82
C SER A 295 -13.85 26.57 19.34
N GLU A 296 -14.98 26.97 18.73
CA GLU A 296 -16.00 26.10 18.15
C GLU A 296 -15.81 25.88 16.63
N GLY A 297 -14.66 26.27 16.08
CA GLY A 297 -14.27 25.96 14.70
C GLY A 297 -14.68 26.99 13.64
N ALA A 298 -14.95 28.24 14.02
CA ALA A 298 -15.14 29.31 13.06
C ALA A 298 -13.85 29.57 12.26
N ASP A 299 -13.98 29.69 10.94
CA ASP A 299 -12.87 29.96 10.03
C ASP A 299 -12.80 31.47 9.71
N PRO A 300 -11.81 32.20 10.24
CA PRO A 300 -11.67 33.62 10.00
C PRO A 300 -11.15 33.95 8.61
N THR A 301 -10.75 32.95 7.81
CA THR A 301 -10.19 33.13 6.45
C THR A 301 -11.24 33.14 5.36
N LEU A 302 -12.49 32.77 5.67
CA LEU A 302 -13.61 32.87 4.75
C LEU A 302 -13.81 34.33 4.34
N LEU A 303 -14.06 34.57 3.05
CA LEU A 303 -14.21 35.91 2.49
C LEU A 303 -15.69 36.24 2.29
N ASN A 304 -16.07 37.45 2.69
CA ASN A 304 -17.38 38.01 2.38
C ASN A 304 -17.45 38.59 0.95
N CYS A 305 -18.59 39.13 0.54
CA CYS A 305 -18.80 39.73 -0.79
C CYS A 305 -17.91 40.95 -1.10
N HIS A 306 -17.19 41.48 -0.10
CA HIS A 306 -16.23 42.57 -0.25
C HIS A 306 -14.77 42.07 -0.31
N ASN A 307 -14.56 40.75 -0.45
CA ASN A 307 -13.24 40.10 -0.38
C ASN A 307 -12.50 40.39 0.94
N LYS A 308 -13.22 40.63 2.04
CA LYS A 308 -12.63 40.79 3.37
C LYS A 308 -12.86 39.53 4.18
N SER A 309 -11.81 39.10 4.86
CA SER A 309 -11.89 38.06 5.88
C SER A 309 -12.45 38.62 7.20
N ALA A 310 -12.74 37.75 8.17
CA ALA A 310 -13.15 38.21 9.50
C ALA A 310 -12.00 38.96 10.20
N ILE A 311 -10.74 38.58 9.91
CA ILE A 311 -9.55 39.29 10.37
C ILE A 311 -9.52 40.70 9.78
N ASP A 312 -9.74 40.86 8.48
CA ASP A 312 -9.72 42.19 7.82
C ASP A 312 -10.87 43.09 8.28
N SER A 313 -11.96 42.48 8.76
CA SER A 313 -13.13 43.17 9.28
C SER A 313 -12.95 43.68 10.70
N ALA A 314 -11.97 43.15 11.46
CA ALA A 314 -11.69 43.62 12.81
C ALA A 314 -11.04 45.03 12.80
N PRO A 315 -11.57 46.00 13.56
CA PRO A 315 -11.12 47.39 13.47
C PRO A 315 -9.75 47.62 14.12
N THR A 316 -9.43 46.92 15.20
CA THR A 316 -8.18 47.10 15.96
C THR A 316 -7.13 46.06 15.57
N ARG A 317 -5.84 46.44 15.64
CA ARG A 317 -4.73 45.52 15.31
C ARG A 317 -4.65 44.38 16.33
N GLU A 318 -4.91 44.69 17.59
CA GLU A 318 -4.89 43.75 18.71
C GLU A 318 -5.91 42.62 18.49
N LEU A 319 -7.11 42.96 18.00
CA LEU A 319 -8.13 41.96 17.69
C LEU A 319 -7.76 41.12 16.46
N ARG A 320 -7.15 41.73 15.42
CA ARG A 320 -6.65 41.00 14.25
C ARG A 320 -5.61 39.96 14.64
N ASP A 321 -4.62 40.38 15.42
CA ASP A 321 -3.53 39.51 15.87
C ASP A 321 -4.07 38.39 16.78
N ARG A 322 -5.04 38.70 17.64
CA ARG A 322 -5.71 37.71 18.49
C ARG A 322 -6.51 36.67 17.71
N ILE A 323 -7.34 37.09 16.76
CA ILE A 323 -8.12 36.17 15.91
C ILE A 323 -7.18 35.25 15.13
N ALA A 324 -6.11 35.81 14.56
CA ALA A 324 -5.11 35.04 13.82
C ALA A 324 -4.36 34.04 14.71
N TYR A 325 -3.99 34.44 15.93
CA TYR A 325 -3.30 33.60 16.91
C TYR A 325 -4.20 32.46 17.40
N GLU A 326 -5.41 32.76 17.87
CA GLU A 326 -6.35 31.77 18.39
C GLU A 326 -6.79 30.78 17.30
N TYR A 327 -7.06 31.24 16.06
CA TYR A 327 -7.38 30.33 14.96
C TYR A 327 -6.26 29.33 14.66
N LYS A 328 -4.99 29.79 14.62
CA LYS A 328 -3.84 28.89 14.44
C LYS A 328 -3.72 27.91 15.62
N GLY A 329 -3.91 28.40 16.85
CA GLY A 329 -3.91 27.60 18.06
C GLY A 329 -4.97 26.50 18.05
N HIS A 330 -6.23 26.84 17.76
CA HIS A 330 -7.34 25.87 17.66
C HIS A 330 -7.13 24.88 16.51
N CYS A 331 -6.66 25.32 15.34
CA CYS A 331 -6.31 24.40 14.24
C CYS A 331 -5.21 23.41 14.64
N MET A 332 -4.24 23.84 15.44
CA MET A 332 -3.18 22.98 15.94
C MET A 332 -3.69 22.01 17.01
N LEU A 333 -4.53 22.45 17.94
CA LEU A 333 -5.18 21.56 18.93
C LEU A 333 -6.03 20.49 18.23
N ASP A 334 -6.80 20.86 17.22
CA ASP A 334 -7.59 19.92 16.41
C ASP A 334 -6.69 18.92 15.67
N ALA A 335 -5.60 19.40 15.04
CA ALA A 335 -4.61 18.53 14.42
C ALA A 335 -3.96 17.55 15.42
N CYS A 336 -3.76 17.99 16.67
CA CYS A 336 -3.26 17.14 17.75
C CYS A 336 -4.29 16.05 18.16
N ARG A 337 -5.56 16.43 18.34
CA ARG A 337 -6.64 15.49 18.67
C ARG A 337 -6.84 14.46 17.57
N GLN A 338 -6.74 14.87 16.30
CA GLN A 338 -6.89 14.00 15.13
C GLN A 338 -5.61 13.23 14.75
N ALA A 339 -4.48 13.53 15.39
CA ALA A 339 -3.15 13.07 15.02
C ALA A 339 -2.78 13.32 13.53
N ASP A 340 -3.20 14.46 12.98
CA ASP A 340 -2.94 14.89 11.60
C ASP A 340 -1.59 15.61 11.50
N ILE A 341 -0.57 14.89 11.05
CA ILE A 341 0.82 15.39 10.94
C ILE A 341 0.97 16.51 9.88
N PRO A 342 0.42 16.40 8.65
CA PRO A 342 0.44 17.50 7.69
C PRO A 342 -0.16 18.79 8.24
N ARG A 343 -1.35 18.70 8.86
CA ARG A 343 -2.03 19.87 9.41
C ARG A 343 -1.29 20.42 10.63
N LEU A 344 -0.77 19.56 11.50
CA LEU A 344 0.11 19.97 12.61
C LEU A 344 1.30 20.79 12.09
N LYS A 345 2.04 20.28 11.10
CA LYS A 345 3.21 20.98 10.55
C LYS A 345 2.88 22.33 9.93
N LYS A 346 1.66 22.51 9.41
CA LYS A 346 1.20 23.79 8.85
C LYS A 346 1.02 24.87 9.93
N TYR A 347 0.54 24.51 11.11
CA TYR A 347 0.18 25.46 12.18
C TYR A 347 1.16 25.49 13.36
N LEU A 348 2.12 24.57 13.42
CA LEU A 348 3.13 24.48 14.46
C LEU A 348 4.22 25.54 14.30
N THR A 349 4.22 26.53 15.19
CA THR A 349 5.23 27.59 15.29
C THR A 349 5.75 27.69 16.73
N SER A 350 6.79 28.49 16.97
CA SER A 350 7.29 28.77 18.32
C SER A 350 6.24 29.46 19.22
N GLU A 351 5.30 30.19 18.61
CA GLU A 351 4.23 30.90 19.32
C GLU A 351 3.04 29.97 19.65
N THR A 352 2.78 28.97 18.81
CA THR A 352 1.62 28.08 18.97
C THR A 352 1.94 26.79 19.72
N VAL A 353 3.21 26.33 19.78
CA VAL A 353 3.56 25.03 20.43
C VAL A 353 3.07 24.87 21.87
N ASN A 354 2.90 25.98 22.60
CA ASN A 354 2.37 26.04 23.96
C ASN A 354 1.03 26.80 24.04
N PHE A 355 0.25 26.80 22.96
CA PHE A 355 -1.08 27.40 22.94
C PHE A 355 -1.96 26.77 24.03
N VAL A 356 -2.69 27.61 24.78
CA VAL A 356 -3.59 27.17 25.84
C VAL A 356 -5.01 27.46 25.39
N HIS A 357 -5.86 26.44 25.35
CA HIS A 357 -7.26 26.61 25.00
C HIS A 357 -7.96 27.55 26.00
N PRO A 358 -8.62 28.65 25.58
CA PRO A 358 -9.17 29.66 26.50
C PRO A 358 -10.21 29.11 27.49
N TYR A 359 -11.01 28.14 27.05
CA TYR A 359 -12.10 27.57 27.87
C TYR A 359 -11.69 26.34 28.68
N THR A 360 -11.00 25.35 28.10
CA THR A 360 -10.59 24.12 28.79
C THR A 360 -9.22 24.19 29.47
N GLY A 361 -8.35 25.11 29.04
CA GLY A 361 -6.94 25.16 29.48
C GLY A 361 -6.06 24.08 28.84
N ASP A 362 -6.58 23.30 27.88
CA ASP A 362 -5.80 22.25 27.24
C ASP A 362 -4.67 22.82 26.38
N THR A 363 -3.49 22.23 26.54
CA THR A 363 -2.34 22.45 25.65
C THR A 363 -2.31 21.40 24.53
N PRO A 364 -1.44 21.53 23.52
CA PRO A 364 -1.29 20.52 22.48
C PRO A 364 -0.97 19.14 23.04
N LEU A 365 -0.23 19.07 24.15
CA LEU A 365 0.08 17.81 24.82
C LEU A 365 -1.17 17.16 25.44
N HIS A 366 -2.08 17.95 26.03
CA HIS A 366 -3.37 17.45 26.49
C HIS A 366 -4.20 16.94 25.31
N ALA A 367 -4.26 17.70 24.22
CA ALA A 367 -4.98 17.32 23.01
C ALA A 367 -4.47 16.01 22.39
N VAL A 368 -3.15 15.79 22.36
CA VAL A 368 -2.57 14.51 21.91
C VAL A 368 -2.83 13.40 22.93
N ALA A 369 -2.77 13.69 24.22
CA ALA A 369 -3.06 12.70 25.26
C ALA A 369 -4.50 12.18 25.22
N MET A 370 -5.45 12.97 24.73
CA MET A 370 -6.84 12.56 24.48
C MET A 370 -7.05 11.87 23.12
N SER A 371 -6.04 11.90 22.22
CA SER A 371 -6.21 11.41 20.85
C SER A 371 -6.35 9.89 20.81
N VAL A 372 -7.41 9.40 20.17
CA VAL A 372 -7.64 7.95 19.96
C VAL A 372 -6.86 7.38 18.78
N TYR A 373 -6.24 8.23 17.96
CA TYR A 373 -5.60 7.83 16.69
C TYR A 373 -4.19 7.28 16.90
N GLN A 374 -3.78 6.31 16.08
CA GLN A 374 -2.51 5.59 16.22
C GLN A 374 -1.27 6.49 16.04
N LYS A 375 -1.37 7.59 15.28
CA LYS A 375 -0.25 8.50 15.01
C LYS A 375 0.05 9.48 16.17
N ARG A 376 -0.72 9.44 17.26
CA ARG A 376 -0.57 10.33 18.43
C ARG A 376 0.86 10.36 18.98
N LYS A 377 1.55 9.21 19.04
CA LYS A 377 2.95 9.14 19.50
C LYS A 377 3.89 9.97 18.64
N GLN A 378 3.75 9.91 17.32
CA GLN A 378 4.57 10.70 16.39
C GLN A 378 4.30 12.20 16.53
N VAL A 379 3.03 12.58 16.73
CA VAL A 379 2.64 13.96 16.98
C VAL A 379 3.24 14.46 18.29
N LEU A 380 3.19 13.65 19.36
CA LEU A 380 3.82 13.97 20.65
C LEU A 380 5.33 14.20 20.50
N GLU A 381 6.04 13.31 19.79
CA GLU A 381 7.48 13.49 19.54
C GLU A 381 7.79 14.82 18.82
N ILE A 382 6.97 15.21 17.84
CA ILE A 382 7.14 16.48 17.12
C ILE A 382 6.97 17.68 18.07
N LEU A 383 5.94 17.64 18.93
CA LEU A 383 5.67 18.72 19.89
C LEU A 383 6.80 18.85 20.92
N ILE A 384 7.28 17.73 21.47
CA ILE A 384 8.38 17.72 22.45
C ILE A 384 9.66 18.28 21.82
N ARG A 385 10.00 17.86 20.59
CA ARG A 385 11.17 18.41 19.85
C ARG A 385 11.06 19.91 19.58
N LYS A 386 9.84 20.47 19.57
CA LYS A 386 9.58 21.90 19.39
C LYS A 386 9.44 22.69 20.69
N GLY A 387 9.68 22.07 21.85
CA GLY A 387 9.70 22.74 23.15
C GLY A 387 8.33 22.84 23.82
N ALA A 388 7.45 21.86 23.60
CA ALA A 388 6.19 21.77 24.34
C ALA A 388 6.42 21.53 25.84
N LEU A 389 5.71 22.28 26.69
CA LEU A 389 5.82 22.20 28.15
C LEU A 389 5.08 20.98 28.71
N LEU A 390 5.82 20.03 29.27
CA LEU A 390 5.31 18.69 29.65
C LEU A 390 4.36 18.67 30.85
N ASN A 391 4.40 19.69 31.71
CA ASN A 391 3.78 19.66 33.04
C ASN A 391 2.73 20.76 33.26
N GLU A 392 2.32 21.46 32.20
CA GLU A 392 1.25 22.45 32.29
C GLU A 392 -0.05 21.79 32.74
N LYS A 393 -0.85 22.53 33.50
CA LYS A 393 -2.15 22.07 33.97
C LYS A 393 -3.26 22.74 33.18
N ASN A 394 -4.26 21.96 32.78
CA ASN A 394 -5.50 22.51 32.24
C ASN A 394 -6.40 23.09 33.35
N LYS A 395 -7.61 23.58 33.03
CA LYS A 395 -8.50 24.17 34.04
C LYS A 395 -9.06 23.17 35.05
N ASP A 396 -9.02 21.88 34.73
CA ASP A 396 -9.31 20.78 35.67
C ASP A 396 -8.10 20.42 36.54
N PHE A 397 -7.03 21.21 36.46
CA PHE A 397 -5.75 21.01 37.14
C PHE A 397 -5.02 19.70 36.76
N LEU A 398 -5.35 19.11 35.62
CA LEU A 398 -4.72 17.89 35.11
C LEU A 398 -3.51 18.24 34.26
N THR A 399 -2.44 17.44 34.36
CA THR A 399 -1.31 17.49 33.41
C THR A 399 -1.54 16.53 32.24
N PRO A 400 -0.77 16.62 31.14
CA PRO A 400 -0.88 15.67 30.03
C PRO A 400 -0.70 14.20 30.46
N LEU A 401 0.11 13.95 31.51
CA LEU A 401 0.30 12.61 32.08
C LEU A 401 -0.96 12.10 32.76
N HIS A 402 -1.70 12.95 33.48
CA HIS A 402 -2.99 12.58 34.08
C HIS A 402 -4.03 12.25 32.99
N VAL A 403 -4.09 13.08 31.95
CA VAL A 403 -5.03 12.85 30.84
C VAL A 403 -4.70 11.56 30.09
N ALA A 404 -3.42 11.27 29.85
CA ALA A 404 -2.99 10.02 29.22
C ALA A 404 -3.30 8.79 30.09
N ALA A 405 -3.18 8.93 31.42
CA ALA A 405 -3.53 7.90 32.40
C ALA A 405 -5.03 7.58 32.38
N ASP A 406 -5.90 8.60 32.39
CA ASP A 406 -7.36 8.43 32.33
C ASP A 406 -7.81 7.70 31.05
N HIS A 407 -7.11 7.92 29.93
CA HIS A 407 -7.42 7.27 28.64
C HIS A 407 -6.65 5.95 28.42
N SER A 408 -5.84 5.50 29.38
CA SER A 408 -5.00 4.30 29.25
C SER A 408 -4.05 4.33 28.04
N HIS A 409 -3.56 5.51 27.67
CA HIS A 409 -2.66 5.69 26.52
C HIS A 409 -1.20 5.46 26.93
N TYR A 410 -0.83 4.19 27.13
CA TYR A 410 0.50 3.78 27.63
C TYR A 410 1.68 4.30 26.79
N ASP A 411 1.50 4.38 25.47
CA ASP A 411 2.50 4.88 24.53
C ASP A 411 2.80 6.38 24.73
N ILE A 412 1.79 7.15 25.09
CA ILE A 412 1.89 8.57 25.44
C ILE A 412 2.49 8.73 26.84
N MET A 413 2.02 7.95 27.82
CA MET A 413 2.55 7.96 29.18
C MET A 413 4.06 7.69 29.20
N ASP A 414 4.50 6.62 28.54
CA ASP A 414 5.92 6.23 28.45
C ASP A 414 6.76 7.33 27.79
N LEU A 415 6.28 7.91 26.69
CA LEU A 415 7.02 8.96 25.99
C LEU A 415 7.10 10.27 26.80
N LEU A 416 6.04 10.66 27.50
CA LEU A 416 6.06 11.82 28.40
C LEU A 416 7.07 11.62 29.54
N LEU A 417 7.08 10.44 30.17
CA LEU A 417 7.99 10.10 31.27
C LEU A 417 9.45 10.05 30.80
N LYS A 418 9.74 9.40 29.66
CA LYS A 418 11.07 9.41 29.02
C LYS A 418 11.57 10.82 28.71
N SER A 419 10.65 11.72 28.41
CA SER A 419 10.97 13.11 28.07
C SER A 419 11.10 14.02 29.29
N GLY A 420 10.95 13.49 30.51
CA GLY A 420 11.13 14.26 31.76
C GLY A 420 9.84 14.88 32.30
N ALA A 421 8.67 14.34 31.97
CA ALA A 421 7.43 14.71 32.68
C ALA A 421 7.55 14.36 34.17
N LYS A 422 7.00 15.22 35.04
CA LYS A 422 7.03 15.02 36.50
C LYS A 422 6.13 13.84 36.85
N VAL A 423 6.74 12.71 37.20
CA VAL A 423 6.04 11.47 37.59
C VAL A 423 5.11 11.68 38.79
N ASN A 424 5.52 12.51 39.76
CA ASN A 424 4.76 12.85 40.96
C ASN A 424 3.94 14.16 40.83
N ALA A 425 3.59 14.57 39.60
CA ALA A 425 2.71 15.73 39.43
C ALA A 425 1.36 15.47 40.12
N LEU A 426 0.84 16.47 40.84
CA LEU A 426 -0.43 16.39 41.55
C LEU A 426 -1.52 17.11 40.75
N ASP A 427 -2.74 16.57 40.72
CA ASP A 427 -3.92 17.24 40.17
C ASP A 427 -4.60 18.20 41.18
N GLY A 428 -5.82 18.66 40.87
CA GLY A 428 -6.62 19.54 41.75
C GLY A 428 -7.13 18.88 43.04
N LEU A 429 -7.12 17.55 43.12
CA LEU A 429 -7.46 16.77 44.30
C LEU A 429 -6.22 16.30 45.07
N GLY A 430 -5.02 16.75 44.67
CA GLY A 430 -3.75 16.29 45.23
C GLY A 430 -3.40 14.85 44.83
N GLN A 431 -4.01 14.32 43.76
CA GLN A 431 -3.79 12.96 43.30
C GLN A 431 -2.68 12.93 42.25
N THR A 432 -1.84 11.89 42.27
CA THR A 432 -0.91 11.60 41.15
C THR A 432 -1.62 10.78 40.06
N ALA A 433 -0.99 10.63 38.90
CA ALA A 433 -1.44 9.69 37.87
C ALA A 433 -1.63 8.26 38.43
N LEU A 434 -0.82 7.84 39.42
CA LEU A 434 -0.97 6.52 40.06
C LEU A 434 -2.30 6.37 40.80
N HIS A 435 -2.75 7.40 41.51
CA HIS A 435 -4.03 7.36 42.23
C HIS A 435 -5.20 7.14 41.28
N ARG A 436 -5.16 7.80 40.11
CA ARG A 436 -6.19 7.68 39.07
C ARG A 436 -6.18 6.29 38.44
N CYS A 437 -4.99 5.82 38.01
CA CYS A 437 -4.85 4.46 37.48
C CYS A 437 -5.24 3.36 38.49
N ALA A 438 -4.94 3.57 39.77
CA ALA A 438 -5.28 2.63 40.83
C ALA A 438 -6.80 2.52 41.04
N ARG A 439 -7.51 3.66 41.02
CA ARG A 439 -8.97 3.70 41.11
C ARG A 439 -9.65 3.00 39.92
N ASP A 440 -9.07 3.12 38.73
CA ASP A 440 -9.63 2.59 37.49
C ASP A 440 -9.16 1.14 37.21
N ASP A 441 -8.49 0.47 38.16
CA ASP A 441 -7.93 -0.88 38.04
C ASP A 441 -6.96 -1.07 36.86
N ASN A 442 -6.22 -0.02 36.49
CA ASN A 442 -5.33 -0.03 35.33
C ASN A 442 -3.93 -0.56 35.69
N ILE A 443 -3.83 -1.88 35.80
CA ILE A 443 -2.61 -2.63 36.15
C ILE A 443 -1.39 -2.20 35.31
N GLN A 444 -1.56 -2.07 34.00
CA GLN A 444 -0.44 -1.77 33.10
C GLN A 444 0.06 -0.34 33.25
N ALA A 445 -0.84 0.63 33.42
CA ALA A 445 -0.45 2.00 33.71
C ALA A 445 0.24 2.11 35.08
N CYS A 446 -0.23 1.37 36.09
CA CYS A 446 0.41 1.31 37.41
C CYS A 446 1.84 0.75 37.31
N ARG A 447 2.06 -0.37 36.59
CA ARG A 447 3.40 -0.93 36.37
C ARG A 447 4.32 0.05 35.65
N LEU A 448 3.83 0.70 34.60
CA LEU A 448 4.58 1.71 33.87
C LEU A 448 4.98 2.87 34.79
N LEU A 449 4.07 3.40 35.61
CA LEU A 449 4.40 4.48 36.54
C LEU A 449 5.43 4.03 37.60
N LEU A 450 5.32 2.80 38.11
CA LEU A 450 6.28 2.21 39.05
C LEU A 450 7.68 2.06 38.42
N SER A 451 7.80 1.71 37.13
CA SER A 451 9.11 1.64 36.46
C SER A 451 9.82 3.00 36.33
N TYR A 452 9.10 4.11 36.51
CA TYR A 452 9.65 5.46 36.59
C TYR A 452 9.74 5.99 38.04
N SER A 453 9.75 5.09 39.03
CA SER A 453 9.94 5.40 40.45
C SER A 453 8.92 6.41 41.00
N ILE A 454 7.65 6.28 40.60
CA ILE A 454 6.56 7.07 41.19
C ILE A 454 6.47 6.82 42.71
N ASP A 455 6.22 7.89 43.48
CA ASP A 455 6.09 7.79 44.93
C ASP A 455 4.71 7.23 45.30
N THR A 456 4.69 6.01 45.83
CA THR A 456 3.46 5.31 46.26
C THR A 456 2.95 5.77 47.61
N SER A 457 3.73 6.56 48.36
CA SER A 457 3.40 7.05 49.70
C SER A 457 2.65 8.38 49.72
N LEU A 458 2.55 9.06 48.56
CA LEU A 458 1.84 10.33 48.44
C LEU A 458 0.36 10.17 48.78
N ILE A 459 -0.18 11.15 49.51
CA ILE A 459 -1.58 11.21 49.95
C ILE A 459 -2.34 12.29 49.19
N SER A 460 -3.56 11.97 48.75
CA SER A 460 -4.48 12.94 48.17
C SER A 460 -4.97 13.95 49.21
N LEU A 461 -5.62 15.04 48.77
CA LEU A 461 -6.28 15.99 49.68
C LEU A 461 -7.42 15.36 50.49
N GLN A 462 -7.95 14.22 50.04
CA GLN A 462 -8.94 13.43 50.77
C GLN A 462 -8.29 12.44 51.76
N GLY A 463 -6.95 12.39 51.86
CA GLY A 463 -6.22 11.58 52.82
C GLY A 463 -5.96 10.13 52.41
N TYR A 464 -6.10 9.79 51.13
CA TYR A 464 -5.90 8.42 50.63
C TYR A 464 -4.59 8.29 49.85
N THR A 465 -3.89 7.17 50.05
CA THR A 465 -2.80 6.73 49.14
C THR A 465 -3.37 6.00 47.92
N ALA A 466 -2.57 5.87 46.86
CA ALA A 466 -2.99 5.11 45.67
C ALA A 466 -3.36 3.65 46.00
N ALA A 467 -2.67 3.02 46.97
CA ALA A 467 -2.98 1.66 47.41
C ALA A 467 -4.33 1.54 48.13
N GLN A 468 -4.78 2.60 48.82
CA GLN A 468 -6.08 2.62 49.49
C GLN A 468 -7.24 2.85 48.51
N LEU A 469 -6.97 3.51 47.37
CA LEU A 469 -7.92 3.67 46.27
C LEU A 469 -7.94 2.48 45.30
N ALA A 470 -6.91 1.62 45.37
CA ALA A 470 -6.71 0.50 44.47
C ALA A 470 -7.67 -0.68 44.71
N SER A 471 -8.04 -1.35 43.61
CA SER A 471 -8.64 -2.69 43.62
C SER A 471 -7.68 -3.74 44.23
N GLU A 472 -8.16 -4.95 44.52
CA GLU A 472 -7.31 -6.05 45.02
C GLU A 472 -6.13 -6.39 44.09
N ASN A 473 -6.28 -6.23 42.77
CA ASN A 473 -5.23 -6.56 41.80
C ASN A 473 -4.09 -5.55 41.82
N VAL A 474 -4.43 -4.26 41.81
CA VAL A 474 -3.42 -3.18 41.86
C VAL A 474 -2.77 -3.12 43.25
N GLN A 475 -3.49 -3.41 44.33
CA GLN A 475 -2.91 -3.49 45.69
C GLN A 475 -1.78 -4.52 45.81
N LYS A 476 -1.87 -5.66 45.12
CA LYS A 476 -0.79 -6.67 45.13
C LYS A 476 0.50 -6.10 44.53
N ILE A 477 0.38 -5.36 43.42
CA ILE A 477 1.51 -4.76 42.71
C ILE A 477 2.13 -3.60 43.51
N LEU A 478 1.31 -2.83 44.22
CA LEU A 478 1.80 -1.72 45.05
C LEU A 478 2.47 -2.16 46.36
N LYS A 479 2.22 -3.40 46.82
CA LYS A 479 2.83 -3.97 48.03
C LYS A 479 4.16 -4.68 47.76
N ASP A 480 4.34 -5.26 46.57
CA ASP A 480 5.59 -5.88 46.09
C ASP A 480 5.96 -5.31 44.70
N PRO A 481 6.71 -4.19 44.62
CA PRO A 481 7.15 -3.64 43.34
C PRO A 481 8.24 -4.54 42.69
N PRO A 482 8.19 -4.81 41.37
CA PRO A 482 9.08 -5.78 40.72
C PRO A 482 10.42 -5.14 40.33
N ASP A 483 11.45 -5.27 41.15
CA ASP A 483 12.83 -4.84 40.81
C ASP A 483 13.50 -5.71 39.72
N THR A 484 12.97 -6.91 39.43
CA THR A 484 13.59 -7.88 38.51
C THR A 484 13.24 -7.62 37.03
N GLU A 485 12.01 -7.21 36.72
CA GLU A 485 11.55 -7.01 35.32
C GLU A 485 12.27 -5.83 34.63
N MET A 486 12.62 -4.78 35.37
CA MET A 486 13.30 -3.60 34.81
C MET A 486 14.72 -3.91 34.33
N ILE A 487 15.46 -4.76 35.06
CA ILE A 487 16.84 -5.15 34.70
C ILE A 487 16.82 -6.06 33.46
N GLU A 488 15.84 -6.95 33.36
CA GLU A 488 15.66 -7.83 32.21
C GLU A 488 15.36 -7.04 30.92
N CYS A 489 14.49 -6.04 30.99
CA CYS A 489 14.20 -5.14 29.87
C CYS A 489 15.43 -4.35 29.41
N GLN A 490 16.24 -3.83 30.35
CA GLN A 490 17.48 -3.13 30.01
C GLN A 490 18.49 -4.04 29.31
N LEU A 491 18.59 -5.30 29.73
CA LEU A 491 19.48 -6.28 29.09
C LEU A 491 19.05 -6.60 27.66
N LEU A 492 17.75 -6.80 27.42
CA LEU A 492 17.20 -7.08 26.09
C LEU A 492 17.50 -5.95 25.09
N GLU A 493 17.28 -4.69 25.50
CA GLU A 493 17.56 -3.53 24.65
C GLU A 493 19.07 -3.29 24.45
N ALA A 494 19.90 -3.51 25.47
CA ALA A 494 21.36 -3.42 25.33
C ALA A 494 21.89 -4.48 24.35
N ALA A 495 21.40 -5.72 24.43
CA ALA A 495 21.79 -6.80 23.53
C ALA A 495 21.38 -6.53 22.06
N LYS A 496 20.22 -5.92 21.85
CA LYS A 496 19.74 -5.45 20.55
C LYS A 496 20.55 -4.28 19.99
N ALA A 497 20.85 -3.29 20.83
CA ALA A 497 21.65 -2.13 20.47
C ALA A 497 23.12 -2.50 20.18
N GLY A 498 23.61 -3.59 20.77
CA GLY A 498 25.02 -3.99 20.69
C GLY A 498 25.89 -3.32 21.76
N ASP A 499 25.31 -2.80 22.84
CA ASP A 499 26.04 -2.19 23.94
C ASP A 499 26.64 -3.27 24.85
N LEU A 500 27.84 -3.73 24.47
CA LEU A 500 28.55 -4.80 25.17
C LEU A 500 28.88 -4.44 26.62
N ASP A 501 29.17 -3.17 26.91
CA ASP A 501 29.56 -2.75 28.26
C ASP A 501 28.37 -2.83 29.22
N THR A 502 27.19 -2.40 28.78
CA THR A 502 25.95 -2.56 29.55
C THR A 502 25.55 -4.02 29.70
N VAL A 503 25.61 -4.81 28.64
CA VAL A 503 25.35 -6.26 28.70
C VAL A 503 26.29 -6.92 29.71
N ARG A 504 27.59 -6.65 29.64
CA ARG A 504 28.60 -7.20 30.54
C ARG A 504 28.32 -6.82 31.98
N ARG A 505 28.05 -5.55 32.26
CA ARG A 505 27.74 -5.06 33.60
C ARG A 505 26.51 -5.75 34.19
N ILE A 506 25.43 -5.88 33.42
CA ILE A 506 24.18 -6.48 33.90
C ILE A 506 24.35 -7.99 34.12
N VAL A 507 24.89 -8.72 33.15
CA VAL A 507 25.02 -10.18 33.22
C VAL A 507 26.03 -10.61 34.30
N LEU A 508 27.14 -9.88 34.49
CA LEU A 508 28.09 -10.18 35.56
C LEU A 508 27.52 -9.87 36.96
N ALA A 509 26.69 -8.83 37.08
CA ALA A 509 26.04 -8.49 38.35
C ALA A 509 24.86 -9.43 38.68
N ASN A 510 24.11 -9.85 37.66
CA ASN A 510 22.93 -10.72 37.80
C ASN A 510 22.98 -11.87 36.77
N PRO A 511 23.75 -12.94 37.02
CA PRO A 511 23.95 -14.02 36.04
C PRO A 511 22.66 -14.71 35.58
N HIS A 512 21.63 -14.72 36.43
CA HIS A 512 20.33 -15.34 36.14
C HIS A 512 19.55 -14.62 35.03
N THR A 513 19.86 -13.36 34.72
CA THR A 513 19.14 -12.58 33.70
C THR A 513 19.59 -12.89 32.27
N VAL A 514 20.69 -13.64 32.06
CA VAL A 514 21.28 -13.88 30.72
C VAL A 514 20.28 -14.51 29.73
N ASN A 515 19.31 -15.28 30.25
CA ASN A 515 18.25 -15.93 29.49
C ASN A 515 16.86 -15.32 29.76
N CYS A 516 16.80 -14.07 30.21
CA CYS A 516 15.54 -13.35 30.38
C CYS A 516 14.74 -13.33 29.07
N ARG A 517 13.43 -13.13 29.21
CA ARG A 517 12.49 -13.28 28.09
C ARG A 517 11.79 -11.95 27.87
N ASP A 518 11.67 -11.57 26.61
CA ASP A 518 10.79 -10.48 26.17
C ASP A 518 9.32 -10.89 26.34
N LEU A 519 8.78 -10.72 27.55
CA LEU A 519 7.42 -11.13 27.92
C LEU A 519 6.33 -10.36 27.15
N ASP A 520 6.62 -9.13 26.74
CA ASP A 520 5.69 -8.28 25.99
C ASP A 520 5.68 -8.60 24.49
N GLY A 521 6.75 -9.21 23.97
CA GLY A 521 6.89 -9.56 22.56
C GLY A 521 6.83 -11.07 22.29
N ARG A 522 7.88 -11.57 21.63
CA ARG A 522 7.94 -12.98 21.18
C ARG A 522 8.55 -13.91 22.22
N HIS A 523 8.78 -13.49 23.46
CA HIS A 523 9.56 -14.26 24.44
C HIS A 523 10.99 -14.56 23.94
N SER A 524 11.53 -13.64 23.13
CA SER A 524 12.91 -13.66 22.64
C SER A 524 13.88 -13.44 23.81
N THR A 525 15.02 -14.12 23.79
CA THR A 525 16.13 -13.89 24.74
C THR A 525 17.09 -12.80 24.23
N PRO A 526 18.00 -12.27 25.07
CA PRO A 526 19.05 -11.36 24.62
C PRO A 526 19.85 -11.92 23.42
N LEU A 527 20.09 -13.23 23.40
CA LEU A 527 20.79 -13.92 22.31
C LEU A 527 20.00 -13.88 20.98
N HIS A 528 18.67 -13.93 21.00
CA HIS A 528 17.84 -13.79 19.79
C HIS A 528 18.00 -12.40 19.17
N PHE A 529 18.01 -11.36 20.00
CA PHE A 529 18.20 -9.98 19.56
C PHE A 529 19.62 -9.76 19.04
N ALA A 530 20.63 -10.13 19.81
CA ALA A 530 22.02 -10.00 19.39
C ALA A 530 22.28 -10.74 18.06
N ALA A 531 21.70 -11.94 17.89
CA ALA A 531 21.82 -12.71 16.66
C ALA A 531 21.09 -12.08 15.47
N GLY A 532 19.87 -11.55 15.65
CA GLY A 532 19.09 -10.92 14.57
C GLY A 532 19.63 -9.57 14.11
N TYR A 533 20.37 -8.85 14.95
CA TYR A 533 20.92 -7.52 14.68
C TYR A 533 22.43 -7.49 14.41
N ASN A 534 23.06 -8.66 14.18
CA ASN A 534 24.48 -8.80 13.88
C ASN A 534 25.42 -8.24 14.96
N ARG A 535 25.15 -8.52 16.24
CA ARG A 535 25.97 -8.04 17.36
C ARG A 535 27.02 -9.06 17.77
N VAL A 536 27.97 -9.37 16.89
CA VAL A 536 28.96 -10.44 17.08
C VAL A 536 29.63 -10.44 18.47
N PRO A 537 30.17 -9.31 18.99
CA PRO A 537 30.80 -9.31 20.31
C PRO A 537 29.84 -9.59 21.47
N VAL A 538 28.57 -9.20 21.33
CA VAL A 538 27.52 -9.47 22.33
C VAL A 538 27.09 -10.93 22.25
N VAL A 539 26.95 -11.50 21.05
CA VAL A 539 26.64 -12.93 20.87
C VAL A 539 27.73 -13.79 21.50
N GLU A 540 29.00 -13.49 21.24
CA GLU A 540 30.15 -14.20 21.83
C GLU A 540 30.11 -14.12 23.36
N PHE A 541 30.01 -12.91 23.91
CA PHE A 541 29.94 -12.72 25.37
C PHE A 541 28.75 -13.43 26.01
N LEU A 542 27.55 -13.36 25.42
CA LEU A 542 26.36 -14.02 25.96
C LEU A 542 26.53 -15.56 25.96
N LEU A 543 27.06 -16.13 24.88
CA LEU A 543 27.31 -17.59 24.78
C LEU A 543 28.36 -18.05 25.82
N GLU A 544 29.41 -17.26 26.05
CA GLU A 544 30.40 -17.53 27.09
C GLU A 544 29.84 -17.46 28.52
N ASN A 545 28.77 -16.69 28.73
CA ASN A 545 28.15 -16.46 30.04
C ASN A 545 26.81 -17.20 30.21
N GLY A 546 26.61 -18.31 29.51
CA GLY A 546 25.51 -19.24 29.78
C GLY A 546 24.21 -18.93 29.03
N ALA A 547 24.25 -18.15 27.95
CA ALA A 547 23.08 -17.97 27.09
C ALA A 547 22.69 -19.30 26.39
N GLU A 548 21.40 -19.62 26.44
CA GLU A 548 20.84 -20.84 25.84
C GLU A 548 20.77 -20.72 24.31
N VAL A 549 21.70 -21.37 23.61
CA VAL A 549 21.75 -21.43 22.13
C VAL A 549 20.50 -22.06 21.49
N HIS A 550 19.78 -22.89 22.25
CA HIS A 550 18.56 -23.58 21.84
C HIS A 550 17.28 -22.96 22.37
N ALA A 551 17.36 -21.80 23.04
CA ALA A 551 16.16 -21.13 23.52
C ALA A 551 15.23 -20.86 22.34
N ALA A 552 13.98 -21.32 22.45
CA ALA A 552 12.96 -21.05 21.45
C ALA A 552 12.06 -19.89 21.90
N ASP A 553 11.75 -18.99 20.99
CA ASP A 553 10.76 -17.94 21.19
C ASP A 553 9.32 -18.52 21.10
N LYS A 554 8.30 -17.66 21.23
CA LYS A 554 6.88 -18.03 21.16
C LYS A 554 6.47 -18.66 19.83
N GLY A 555 7.20 -18.37 18.75
CA GLY A 555 7.02 -18.98 17.42
C GLY A 555 7.83 -20.27 17.22
N GLY A 556 8.60 -20.69 18.21
CA GLY A 556 9.53 -21.83 18.10
C GLY A 556 10.85 -21.46 17.41
N LEU A 557 11.11 -20.19 17.10
CA LEU A 557 12.36 -19.78 16.49
C LEU A 557 13.47 -19.76 17.54
N VAL A 558 14.58 -20.42 17.25
CA VAL A 558 15.86 -20.25 17.96
C VAL A 558 16.72 -19.12 17.35
N PRO A 559 17.77 -18.60 18.04
CA PRO A 559 18.61 -17.52 17.53
C PRO A 559 19.21 -17.77 16.14
N LEU A 560 19.49 -19.05 15.81
CA LEU A 560 20.02 -19.45 14.50
C LEU A 560 19.06 -19.09 13.34
N HIS A 561 17.74 -19.19 13.52
CA HIS A 561 16.78 -18.78 12.49
C HIS A 561 16.91 -17.29 12.18
N ASN A 562 17.02 -16.44 13.21
CA ASN A 562 17.17 -15.00 13.05
C ASN A 562 18.46 -14.67 12.29
N ALA A 563 19.58 -15.27 12.68
CA ALA A 563 20.87 -15.05 12.00
C ALA A 563 20.80 -15.47 10.51
N CYS A 564 20.19 -16.62 10.22
CA CYS A 564 20.03 -17.13 8.86
C CYS A 564 19.08 -16.28 7.98
N SER A 565 17.93 -15.85 8.52
CA SER A 565 16.94 -15.06 7.79
C SER A 565 17.48 -13.69 7.40
N TYR A 566 18.20 -13.02 8.31
CA TYR A 566 18.76 -11.69 8.06
C TYR A 566 20.10 -11.72 7.31
N GLY A 567 20.79 -12.86 7.26
CA GLY A 567 22.02 -13.04 6.47
C GLY A 567 23.31 -12.77 7.23
N HIS A 568 23.33 -12.98 8.54
CA HIS A 568 24.48 -12.71 9.40
C HIS A 568 25.39 -13.93 9.47
N PHE A 569 26.35 -14.02 8.55
CA PHE A 569 27.23 -15.19 8.39
C PHE A 569 28.06 -15.50 9.64
N GLU A 570 28.78 -14.51 10.17
CA GLU A 570 29.67 -14.66 11.33
C GLU A 570 28.90 -15.12 12.59
N VAL A 571 27.73 -14.53 12.84
CA VAL A 571 26.82 -14.95 13.92
C VAL A 571 26.33 -16.38 13.70
N THR A 572 25.98 -16.74 12.46
CA THR A 572 25.52 -18.10 12.12
C THR A 572 26.61 -19.13 12.41
N GLU A 573 27.85 -18.86 11.98
CA GLU A 573 29.00 -19.72 12.24
C GLU A 573 29.27 -19.87 13.74
N LEU A 574 29.23 -18.76 14.49
CA LEU A 574 29.42 -18.76 15.94
C LEU A 574 28.35 -19.60 16.66
N LEU A 575 27.07 -19.43 16.30
CA LEU A 575 25.98 -20.22 16.90
C LEU A 575 26.14 -21.72 16.60
N VAL A 576 26.48 -22.09 15.35
CA VAL A 576 26.73 -23.50 14.97
C VAL A 576 27.93 -24.08 15.72
N LYS A 577 29.01 -23.31 15.88
CA LYS A 577 30.20 -23.70 16.66
C LYS A 577 29.86 -23.92 18.14
N HIS A 578 28.93 -23.15 18.70
CA HIS A 578 28.41 -23.32 20.06
C HIS A 578 27.26 -24.34 20.15
N GLY A 579 27.10 -25.20 19.14
CA GLY A 579 26.22 -26.37 19.19
C GLY A 579 24.79 -26.14 18.70
N ALA A 580 24.47 -25.01 18.05
CA ALA A 580 23.13 -24.79 17.50
C ALA A 580 22.72 -25.89 16.51
N ASN A 581 21.53 -26.46 16.70
CA ASN A 581 21.00 -27.52 15.84
C ASN A 581 20.53 -26.92 14.50
N VAL A 582 21.26 -27.20 13.41
CA VAL A 582 20.94 -26.70 12.06
C VAL A 582 19.63 -27.24 11.47
N ASN A 583 19.08 -28.32 12.04
CA ASN A 583 17.84 -28.97 11.62
C ASN A 583 16.67 -28.72 12.57
N VAL A 584 16.84 -27.83 13.55
CA VAL A 584 15.76 -27.37 14.43
C VAL A 584 14.61 -26.84 13.58
N ALA A 585 13.39 -27.10 14.04
CA ALA A 585 12.18 -26.73 13.34
C ALA A 585 11.35 -25.83 14.25
N ASP A 586 10.88 -24.70 13.74
CA ASP A 586 9.95 -23.82 14.44
C ASP A 586 8.52 -24.41 14.48
N LEU A 587 7.54 -23.66 14.99
CA LEU A 587 6.14 -24.13 15.06
C LEU A 587 5.49 -24.33 13.68
N TRP A 588 6.05 -23.76 12.61
CA TRP A 588 5.63 -23.96 11.22
C TRP A 588 6.52 -24.97 10.48
N LYS A 589 7.38 -25.69 11.22
CA LYS A 589 8.37 -26.63 10.71
C LYS A 589 9.40 -26.02 9.76
N PHE A 590 9.58 -24.70 9.77
CA PHE A 590 10.70 -24.06 9.09
C PHE A 590 12.00 -24.39 9.82
N THR A 591 13.04 -24.69 9.05
CA THR A 591 14.40 -24.85 9.57
C THR A 591 15.24 -23.63 9.23
N PRO A 592 16.41 -23.42 9.88
CA PRO A 592 17.33 -22.36 9.48
C PRO A 592 17.71 -22.40 7.99
N LEU A 593 17.74 -23.60 7.39
CA LEU A 593 17.99 -23.78 5.96
C LEU A 593 16.84 -23.24 5.08
N HIS A 594 15.58 -23.40 5.51
CA HIS A 594 14.43 -22.79 4.82
C HIS A 594 14.54 -21.27 4.83
N GLU A 595 14.87 -20.67 5.98
CA GLU A 595 15.05 -19.22 6.13
C GLU A 595 16.18 -18.69 5.23
N ALA A 596 17.34 -19.35 5.25
CA ALA A 596 18.47 -18.95 4.42
C ALA A 596 18.16 -19.08 2.92
N ALA A 597 17.47 -20.15 2.50
CA ALA A 597 17.10 -20.39 1.10
C ALA A 597 16.07 -19.36 0.60
N ALA A 598 15.01 -19.09 1.38
CA ALA A 598 13.95 -18.14 1.03
C ALA A 598 14.44 -16.67 0.92
N LYS A 599 15.58 -16.37 1.54
CA LYS A 599 16.21 -15.04 1.55
C LYS A 599 17.47 -14.95 0.68
N GLY A 600 17.76 -16.00 -0.11
CA GLY A 600 18.87 -16.01 -1.07
C GLY A 600 20.27 -15.97 -0.44
N LYS A 601 20.44 -16.48 0.79
CA LYS A 601 21.70 -16.38 1.56
C LYS A 601 22.67 -17.50 1.21
N TYR A 602 23.26 -17.46 0.01
CA TYR A 602 24.11 -18.53 -0.54
C TYR A 602 25.18 -19.07 0.42
N GLU A 603 26.03 -18.21 1.00
CA GLU A 603 27.11 -18.66 1.90
C GLU A 603 26.58 -19.31 3.19
N ILE A 604 25.43 -18.85 3.70
CA ILE A 604 24.78 -19.45 4.86
C ILE A 604 24.16 -20.80 4.51
N VAL A 605 23.49 -20.92 3.36
CA VAL A 605 22.97 -22.22 2.87
C VAL A 605 24.11 -23.23 2.75
N LYS A 606 25.25 -22.81 2.18
CA LYS A 606 26.45 -23.65 2.07
C LYS A 606 27.03 -24.07 3.43
N LEU A 607 27.10 -23.14 4.38
CA LEU A 607 27.54 -23.41 5.76
C LEU A 607 26.62 -24.43 6.43
N LEU A 608 25.30 -24.22 6.38
CA LEU A 608 24.32 -25.11 6.99
C LEU A 608 24.37 -26.53 6.41
N LEU A 609 24.46 -26.67 5.07
CA LEU A 609 24.59 -27.97 4.41
C LEU A 609 25.89 -28.69 4.82
N ARG A 610 27.01 -27.97 4.93
CA ARG A 610 28.28 -28.53 5.44
C ARG A 610 28.16 -29.06 6.87
N HIS A 611 27.31 -28.43 7.69
CA HIS A 611 27.02 -28.86 9.05
C HIS A 611 25.83 -29.81 9.17
N GLY A 612 25.40 -30.44 8.06
CA GLY A 612 24.41 -31.52 8.06
C GLY A 612 22.95 -31.06 8.02
N ALA A 613 22.66 -29.84 7.56
CA ALA A 613 21.29 -29.43 7.33
C ALA A 613 20.62 -30.27 6.22
N ASP A 614 19.39 -30.73 6.45
CA ASP A 614 18.65 -31.59 5.54
C ASP A 614 17.88 -30.75 4.49
N PRO A 615 18.28 -30.78 3.20
CA PRO A 615 17.61 -30.02 2.14
C PRO A 615 16.27 -30.64 1.71
N THR A 616 15.90 -31.81 2.21
CA THR A 616 14.66 -32.52 1.86
C THR A 616 13.55 -32.34 2.89
N LYS A 617 13.87 -31.75 4.04
CA LYS A 617 12.92 -31.54 5.14
C LYS A 617 11.82 -30.59 4.70
N LYS A 618 10.57 -30.97 4.95
CA LYS A 618 9.39 -30.18 4.58
C LYS A 618 8.88 -29.35 5.74
N ASN A 619 8.52 -28.11 5.45
CA ASN A 619 7.78 -27.26 6.37
C ASN A 619 6.30 -27.72 6.49
N ARG A 620 5.49 -26.98 7.25
CA ARG A 620 4.07 -27.29 7.45
C ARG A 620 3.24 -27.21 6.16
N ASP A 621 3.64 -26.39 5.20
CA ASP A 621 3.00 -26.26 3.88
C ASP A 621 3.44 -27.37 2.90
N GLY A 622 4.34 -28.25 3.32
CA GLY A 622 4.87 -29.33 2.49
C GLY A 622 6.00 -28.90 1.56
N ALA A 623 6.47 -27.66 1.66
CA ALA A 623 7.58 -27.10 0.88
C ALA A 623 8.93 -27.47 1.48
N THR A 624 9.88 -27.81 0.62
CA THR A 624 11.31 -27.97 0.96
C THR A 624 12.04 -26.62 0.88
N PRO A 625 13.27 -26.47 1.42
CA PRO A 625 14.05 -25.25 1.24
C PRO A 625 14.22 -24.85 -0.23
N LEU A 626 14.32 -25.82 -1.14
CA LEU A 626 14.44 -25.58 -2.58
C LEU A 626 13.18 -24.93 -3.17
N ASP A 627 12.00 -25.33 -2.70
CA ASP A 627 10.72 -24.80 -3.18
C ASP A 627 10.50 -23.32 -2.77
N LEU A 628 11.23 -22.86 -1.76
CA LEU A 628 11.15 -21.48 -1.26
C LEU A 628 12.17 -20.53 -1.91
N VAL A 629 13.09 -21.05 -2.74
CA VAL A 629 14.09 -20.22 -3.43
C VAL A 629 13.39 -19.28 -4.42
N ARG A 630 13.76 -18.00 -4.40
CA ARG A 630 13.14 -16.99 -5.27
C ARG A 630 13.52 -17.19 -6.73
N GLU A 631 12.61 -16.83 -7.63
CA GLU A 631 12.88 -16.77 -9.06
C GLU A 631 14.05 -15.79 -9.32
N GLY A 632 15.20 -16.33 -9.73
CA GLY A 632 16.43 -15.57 -9.96
C GLY A 632 17.64 -16.07 -9.15
N ASP A 633 17.43 -16.68 -7.98
CA ASP A 633 18.50 -17.16 -7.10
C ASP A 633 18.99 -18.57 -7.50
N GLN A 634 19.40 -18.71 -8.76
CA GLN A 634 19.77 -20.02 -9.36
C GLN A 634 20.93 -20.70 -8.64
N ASP A 635 21.88 -19.94 -8.10
CA ASP A 635 23.04 -20.51 -7.39
C ASP A 635 22.63 -21.20 -6.08
N VAL A 636 21.60 -20.68 -5.38
CA VAL A 636 21.04 -21.34 -4.18
C VAL A 636 20.24 -22.58 -4.57
N ALA A 637 19.45 -22.50 -5.64
CA ALA A 637 18.69 -23.63 -6.15
C ALA A 637 19.60 -24.78 -6.60
N ASP A 638 20.70 -24.46 -7.30
CA ASP A 638 21.67 -25.45 -7.75
C ASP A 638 22.42 -26.09 -6.57
N LEU A 639 22.80 -25.29 -5.56
CA LEU A 639 23.42 -25.78 -4.34
C LEU A 639 22.52 -26.77 -3.59
N LEU A 640 21.21 -26.49 -3.48
CA LEU A 640 20.24 -27.36 -2.82
C LEU A 640 19.91 -28.62 -3.63
N ARG A 641 19.97 -28.57 -4.97
CA ARG A 641 19.79 -29.74 -5.86
C ARG A 641 21.00 -30.67 -5.89
N GLY A 642 22.20 -30.17 -5.58
CA GLY A 642 23.44 -30.93 -5.59
C GLY A 642 23.70 -31.60 -6.95
N ASN A 643 24.02 -32.89 -6.94
CA ASN A 643 24.37 -33.67 -8.14
C ASN A 643 23.31 -33.64 -9.24
N SER A 644 22.02 -33.49 -8.88
CA SER A 644 20.94 -33.40 -9.85
C SER A 644 21.05 -32.16 -10.74
N ALA A 645 21.58 -31.05 -10.21
CA ALA A 645 21.81 -29.84 -11.01
C ALA A 645 22.92 -30.06 -12.04
N LEU A 646 23.98 -30.80 -11.70
CA LEU A 646 25.05 -31.16 -12.62
C LEU A 646 24.55 -32.09 -13.74
N LEU A 647 23.74 -33.10 -13.40
CA LEU A 647 23.14 -34.02 -14.37
C LEU A 647 22.21 -33.28 -15.35
N ASP A 648 21.36 -32.37 -14.86
CA ASP A 648 20.48 -31.54 -15.69
C ASP A 648 21.29 -30.59 -16.61
N ALA A 649 22.32 -29.95 -16.06
CA ALA A 649 23.20 -29.07 -16.83
C ALA A 649 23.92 -29.82 -17.96
N ALA A 650 24.40 -31.04 -17.68
CA ALA A 650 25.08 -31.88 -18.66
C ALA A 650 24.13 -32.39 -19.75
N LYS A 651 22.89 -32.75 -19.39
CA LYS A 651 21.83 -33.14 -20.33
C LYS A 651 21.41 -31.99 -21.26
N LYS A 652 21.36 -30.75 -20.75
CA LYS A 652 20.96 -29.55 -21.52
C LYS A 652 22.08 -28.87 -22.29
N GLY A 653 23.33 -29.34 -22.14
CA GLY A 653 24.49 -28.74 -22.82
C GLY A 653 24.95 -27.41 -22.24
N ASN A 654 24.59 -27.07 -21.00
CA ASN A 654 24.98 -25.80 -20.40
C ASN A 654 26.39 -25.87 -19.79
N LEU A 655 27.41 -25.65 -20.63
CA LEU A 655 28.82 -25.72 -20.26
C LEU A 655 29.17 -24.80 -19.08
N ALA A 656 28.74 -23.54 -19.10
CA ALA A 656 29.04 -22.58 -18.03
C ALA A 656 28.47 -23.02 -16.66
N ARG A 657 27.31 -23.70 -16.66
CA ARG A 657 26.70 -24.24 -15.45
C ARG A 657 27.42 -25.52 -15.00
N VAL A 658 27.82 -26.40 -15.92
CA VAL A 658 28.65 -27.58 -15.61
C VAL A 658 29.99 -27.18 -14.98
N GLN A 659 30.68 -26.19 -15.55
CA GLN A 659 31.96 -25.67 -15.04
C GLN A 659 31.90 -25.17 -13.59
N ARG A 660 30.75 -24.62 -13.17
CA ARG A 660 30.54 -24.13 -11.80
C ARG A 660 30.15 -25.22 -10.82
N LEU A 661 29.47 -26.27 -11.28
CA LEU A 661 28.89 -27.32 -10.43
C LEU A 661 29.78 -28.55 -10.28
N VAL A 662 30.66 -28.80 -11.26
CA VAL A 662 31.50 -29.99 -11.24
C VAL A 662 32.58 -29.86 -10.16
N THR A 663 32.78 -30.94 -9.42
CA THR A 663 33.88 -31.14 -8.48
C THR A 663 34.48 -32.52 -8.71
N PRO A 664 35.73 -32.78 -8.27
CA PRO A 664 36.34 -34.11 -8.38
C PRO A 664 35.48 -35.22 -7.76
N GLU A 665 34.70 -34.89 -6.72
CA GLU A 665 33.85 -35.85 -6.00
C GLU A 665 32.53 -36.15 -6.74
N ASN A 666 32.00 -35.22 -7.55
CA ASN A 666 30.68 -35.36 -8.18
C ASN A 666 30.70 -35.56 -9.70
N ILE A 667 31.88 -35.52 -10.34
CA ILE A 667 32.01 -35.62 -11.80
C ILE A 667 31.40 -36.91 -12.39
N ASN A 668 31.46 -38.01 -11.62
CA ASN A 668 30.85 -39.30 -11.96
C ASN A 668 29.58 -39.59 -11.13
N CYS A 669 28.90 -38.54 -10.66
CA CYS A 669 27.63 -38.70 -9.95
C CYS A 669 26.61 -39.44 -10.82
N ARG A 670 25.62 -40.04 -10.17
CA ARG A 670 24.69 -40.96 -10.83
C ARG A 670 23.26 -40.47 -10.69
N ASP A 671 22.50 -40.57 -11.78
CA ASP A 671 21.05 -40.44 -11.74
C ASP A 671 20.42 -41.67 -11.06
N ALA A 672 20.31 -41.59 -9.73
CA ALA A 672 19.82 -42.69 -8.90
C ALA A 672 18.34 -43.05 -9.15
N GLN A 673 17.54 -42.11 -9.66
CA GLN A 673 16.12 -42.34 -9.95
C GLN A 673 15.89 -42.84 -11.39
N GLY A 674 16.83 -42.60 -12.31
CA GLY A 674 16.77 -43.06 -13.69
C GLY A 674 17.61 -44.32 -13.98
N ARG A 675 18.36 -44.28 -15.09
CA ARG A 675 19.19 -45.41 -15.56
C ARG A 675 20.54 -45.51 -14.85
N ASN A 676 20.77 -44.79 -13.75
CA ASN A 676 22.09 -44.70 -13.12
C ASN A 676 23.17 -44.11 -14.05
N SER A 677 22.75 -43.22 -14.95
CA SER A 677 23.60 -42.54 -15.93
C SER A 677 24.50 -41.49 -15.27
N THR A 678 25.71 -41.31 -15.78
CA THR A 678 26.62 -40.21 -15.39
C THR A 678 26.34 -38.94 -16.20
N PRO A 679 26.86 -37.76 -15.79
CA PRO A 679 26.81 -36.56 -16.63
C PRO A 679 27.32 -36.80 -18.05
N LEU A 680 28.36 -37.62 -18.22
CA LEU A 680 28.93 -37.98 -19.52
C LEU A 680 27.97 -38.83 -20.37
N HIS A 681 27.21 -39.76 -19.79
CA HIS A 681 26.16 -40.50 -20.53
C HIS A 681 25.09 -39.58 -21.09
N LEU A 682 24.70 -38.56 -20.31
CA LEU A 682 23.69 -37.59 -20.70
C LEU A 682 24.25 -36.66 -21.78
N ALA A 683 25.45 -36.11 -21.61
CA ALA A 683 26.11 -35.31 -22.64
C ALA A 683 26.25 -36.09 -23.95
N ALA A 684 26.67 -37.36 -23.85
CA ALA A 684 26.85 -38.23 -25.01
C ALA A 684 25.54 -38.59 -25.72
N GLY A 685 24.44 -38.82 -25.00
CA GLY A 685 23.14 -39.17 -25.60
C GLY A 685 22.39 -37.97 -26.21
N TYR A 686 22.61 -36.76 -25.68
CA TYR A 686 21.92 -35.54 -26.10
C TYR A 686 22.73 -34.66 -27.07
N ASN A 687 23.87 -35.14 -27.56
CA ASN A 687 24.76 -34.44 -28.48
C ASN A 687 25.39 -33.14 -27.94
N ASN A 688 25.77 -33.12 -26.66
CA ASN A 688 26.42 -31.95 -26.05
C ASN A 688 27.96 -32.13 -26.08
N TYR A 689 28.57 -31.85 -27.24
CA TYR A 689 30.00 -32.09 -27.48
C TYR A 689 30.91 -31.35 -26.48
N GLU A 690 30.72 -30.04 -26.30
CA GLU A 690 31.60 -29.21 -25.46
C GLU A 690 31.52 -29.61 -23.99
N VAL A 691 30.34 -30.04 -23.54
CA VAL A 691 30.16 -30.58 -22.19
C VAL A 691 30.84 -31.93 -22.05
N ALA A 692 30.71 -32.82 -23.04
CA ALA A 692 31.36 -34.13 -23.02
C ALA A 692 32.89 -34.00 -22.99
N GLU A 693 33.44 -33.09 -23.81
CA GLU A 693 34.87 -32.77 -23.86
C GLU A 693 35.34 -32.26 -22.50
N TYR A 694 34.67 -31.25 -21.95
CA TYR A 694 35.02 -30.70 -20.64
C TYR A 694 34.95 -31.74 -19.51
N LEU A 695 33.93 -32.60 -19.48
CA LEU A 695 33.81 -33.67 -18.49
C LEU A 695 34.96 -34.68 -18.60
N LEU A 696 35.34 -35.08 -19.82
CA LEU A 696 36.44 -36.01 -20.06
C LEU A 696 37.80 -35.41 -19.67
N GLU A 697 38.05 -34.15 -20.01
CA GLU A 697 39.26 -33.42 -19.62
C GLU A 697 39.41 -33.30 -18.10
N ASN A 698 38.29 -33.26 -17.37
CA ASN A 698 38.29 -33.14 -15.91
C ASN A 698 38.18 -34.50 -15.18
N GLY A 699 38.28 -35.63 -15.89
CA GLY A 699 38.39 -36.96 -15.29
C GLY A 699 37.07 -37.75 -15.17
N ALA A 700 36.07 -37.44 -16.00
CA ALA A 700 34.90 -38.30 -16.14
C ALA A 700 35.29 -39.70 -16.66
N ASP A 701 34.69 -40.73 -16.08
CA ASP A 701 34.94 -42.12 -16.49
C ASP A 701 34.22 -42.41 -17.81
N VAL A 702 35.01 -42.46 -18.89
CA VAL A 702 34.56 -42.73 -20.27
C VAL A 702 33.90 -44.11 -20.43
N ASN A 703 34.18 -45.05 -19.53
CA ASN A 703 33.67 -46.43 -19.57
C ASN A 703 32.72 -46.74 -18.41
N ALA A 704 32.23 -45.71 -17.70
CA ALA A 704 31.24 -45.90 -16.66
C ALA A 704 30.03 -46.63 -17.24
N GLN A 705 29.58 -47.71 -16.59
CA GLN A 705 28.38 -48.43 -17.02
C GLN A 705 27.14 -47.91 -16.28
N ASP A 706 26.03 -47.78 -17.00
CA ASP A 706 24.71 -47.51 -16.44
C ASP A 706 24.04 -48.79 -15.89
N LYS A 707 22.77 -48.71 -15.46
CA LYS A 707 22.03 -49.87 -14.91
C LYS A 707 21.86 -51.00 -15.91
N GLY A 708 21.84 -50.71 -17.22
CA GLY A 708 21.78 -51.67 -18.32
C GLY A 708 23.14 -52.18 -18.77
N GLY A 709 24.25 -51.69 -18.20
CA GLY A 709 25.60 -52.01 -18.65
C GLY A 709 26.09 -51.14 -19.82
N LEU A 710 25.30 -50.16 -20.25
CA LEU A 710 25.65 -49.27 -21.34
C LEU A 710 26.72 -48.28 -20.87
N ILE A 711 27.76 -48.12 -21.68
CA ILE A 711 28.75 -47.02 -21.54
C ILE A 711 28.32 -45.80 -22.39
N PRO A 712 28.86 -44.59 -22.17
CA PRO A 712 28.53 -43.40 -22.96
C PRO A 712 28.60 -43.60 -24.48
N LEU A 713 29.53 -44.45 -24.96
CA LEU A 713 29.64 -44.77 -26.38
C LEU A 713 28.38 -45.46 -26.93
N HIS A 714 27.71 -46.34 -26.17
CA HIS A 714 26.44 -46.94 -26.63
C HIS A 714 25.36 -45.89 -26.86
N ASN A 715 25.27 -44.88 -25.98
CA ASN A 715 24.33 -43.78 -26.15
C ASN A 715 24.66 -42.98 -27.42
N ALA A 716 25.92 -42.59 -27.61
CA ALA A 716 26.36 -41.89 -28.82
C ALA A 716 26.06 -42.73 -30.08
N SER A 717 26.27 -44.05 -30.02
CA SER A 717 26.04 -44.98 -31.12
C SER A 717 24.59 -45.17 -31.49
N SER A 718 23.70 -45.31 -30.50
CA SER A 718 22.26 -45.50 -30.74
C SER A 718 21.63 -44.25 -31.38
N TYR A 719 22.04 -43.07 -30.92
CA TYR A 719 21.53 -41.79 -31.44
C TYR A 719 22.27 -41.27 -32.68
N GLY A 720 23.46 -41.81 -33.00
CA GLY A 720 24.22 -41.48 -34.21
C GLY A 720 25.10 -40.23 -34.10
N HIS A 721 25.60 -39.92 -32.90
CA HIS A 721 26.41 -38.73 -32.63
C HIS A 721 27.89 -38.99 -32.95
N LEU A 722 28.29 -38.72 -34.20
CA LEU A 722 29.62 -39.06 -34.75
C LEU A 722 30.77 -38.38 -34.00
N ASP A 723 30.68 -37.07 -33.79
CA ASP A 723 31.76 -36.28 -33.18
C ASP A 723 31.98 -36.68 -31.71
N ILE A 724 30.90 -36.96 -30.98
CA ILE A 724 30.97 -37.48 -29.61
C ILE A 724 31.57 -38.88 -29.59
N ALA A 725 31.19 -39.77 -30.50
CA ALA A 725 31.77 -41.10 -30.56
C ALA A 725 33.28 -41.05 -30.85
N ALA A 726 33.70 -40.18 -31.78
CA ALA A 726 35.12 -39.94 -32.06
C ALA A 726 35.85 -39.38 -30.82
N LEU A 727 35.24 -38.44 -30.10
CA LEU A 727 35.78 -37.90 -28.85
C LEU A 727 35.92 -38.98 -27.76
N LEU A 728 34.92 -39.85 -27.57
CA LEU A 728 34.98 -40.95 -26.62
C LEU A 728 36.07 -41.97 -26.99
N ILE A 729 36.24 -42.28 -28.27
CA ILE A 729 37.33 -43.13 -28.79
C ILE A 729 38.69 -42.50 -28.51
N LYS A 730 38.85 -41.19 -28.78
CA LYS A 730 40.06 -40.43 -28.45
C LYS A 730 40.41 -40.53 -26.96
N HIS A 731 39.40 -40.56 -26.08
CA HIS A 731 39.57 -40.75 -24.64
C HIS A 731 39.61 -42.22 -24.19
N LYS A 732 39.92 -43.16 -25.08
CA LYS A 732 40.13 -44.60 -24.78
C LYS A 732 38.88 -45.32 -24.26
N THR A 733 37.71 -45.00 -24.82
CA THR A 733 36.51 -45.81 -24.59
C THR A 733 36.68 -47.24 -25.13
N VAL A 734 36.04 -48.22 -24.50
CA VAL A 734 36.10 -49.62 -24.92
C VAL A 734 35.08 -49.84 -26.06
N VAL A 735 35.58 -49.86 -27.29
CA VAL A 735 34.78 -49.94 -28.53
C VAL A 735 33.90 -51.20 -28.58
N ASN A 736 34.40 -52.33 -28.06
CA ASN A 736 33.66 -53.62 -27.98
C ASN A 736 33.05 -53.87 -26.59
N ALA A 737 32.80 -52.82 -25.80
CA ALA A 737 32.11 -52.99 -24.52
C ALA A 737 30.74 -53.63 -24.77
N THR A 738 30.35 -54.57 -23.92
CA THR A 738 29.02 -55.19 -23.99
C THR A 738 28.15 -54.69 -22.85
N ASP A 739 26.89 -54.44 -23.18
CA ASP A 739 25.85 -54.22 -22.18
C ASP A 739 25.41 -55.55 -21.53
N LYS A 740 24.40 -55.50 -20.65
CA LYS A 740 23.91 -56.69 -19.95
C LYS A 740 23.26 -57.75 -20.84
N TRP A 741 22.93 -57.41 -22.09
CA TRP A 741 22.35 -58.32 -23.08
C TRP A 741 23.37 -58.71 -24.17
N GLY A 742 24.63 -58.31 -24.02
CA GLY A 742 25.70 -58.61 -24.98
C GLY A 742 25.70 -57.71 -26.21
N PHE A 743 24.94 -56.62 -26.23
CA PHE A 743 24.99 -55.65 -27.32
C PHE A 743 26.26 -54.80 -27.18
N THR A 744 26.95 -54.60 -28.30
CA THR A 744 28.07 -53.66 -28.40
C THR A 744 27.60 -52.33 -29.00
N PRO A 745 28.38 -51.24 -28.92
CA PRO A 745 28.07 -50.00 -29.62
C PRO A 745 27.87 -50.19 -31.13
N LEU A 746 28.53 -51.19 -31.73
CA LEU A 746 28.34 -51.54 -33.14
C LEU A 746 26.97 -52.20 -33.39
N HIS A 747 26.48 -53.05 -32.48
CA HIS A 747 25.12 -53.58 -32.57
C HIS A 747 24.08 -52.45 -32.52
N GLU A 748 24.24 -51.50 -31.58
CA GLU A 748 23.36 -50.33 -31.46
C GLU A 748 23.39 -49.46 -32.72
N ALA A 749 24.57 -49.14 -33.23
CA ALA A 749 24.74 -48.36 -34.45
C ALA A 749 24.12 -49.06 -35.67
N ALA A 750 24.32 -50.38 -35.78
CA ALA A 750 23.81 -51.17 -36.90
C ALA A 750 22.28 -51.27 -36.86
N GLN A 751 21.71 -51.57 -35.69
CA GLN A 751 20.26 -51.66 -35.49
C GLN A 751 19.55 -50.34 -35.73
N LYS A 752 20.20 -49.20 -35.47
CA LYS A 752 19.65 -47.85 -35.69
C LYS A 752 20.01 -47.26 -37.06
N GLY A 753 20.67 -48.02 -37.94
CA GLY A 753 21.01 -47.57 -39.30
C GLY A 753 22.05 -46.45 -39.35
N ARG A 754 23.04 -46.43 -38.45
CA ARG A 754 24.04 -45.35 -38.34
C ARG A 754 25.31 -45.67 -39.14
N THR A 755 25.24 -45.58 -40.46
CA THR A 755 26.30 -46.01 -41.40
C THR A 755 27.68 -45.39 -41.12
N GLN A 756 27.75 -44.07 -41.00
CA GLN A 756 29.02 -43.37 -40.72
C GLN A 756 29.64 -43.79 -39.38
N LEU A 757 28.79 -44.05 -38.39
CA LEU A 757 29.24 -44.42 -37.07
C LEU A 757 29.62 -45.90 -36.98
N CYS A 758 28.95 -46.78 -37.72
CA CYS A 758 29.41 -48.15 -37.94
C CYS A 758 30.80 -48.16 -38.59
N ALA A 759 31.03 -47.33 -39.60
CA ALA A 759 32.33 -47.20 -40.26
C ALA A 759 33.41 -46.71 -39.27
N LEU A 760 33.09 -45.69 -38.47
CA LEU A 760 34.00 -45.19 -37.43
C LEU A 760 34.34 -46.29 -36.40
N LEU A 761 33.35 -47.00 -35.89
CA LEU A 761 33.56 -48.07 -34.90
C LEU A 761 34.41 -49.21 -35.48
N LEU A 762 34.14 -49.66 -36.71
CA LEU A 762 34.93 -50.68 -37.41
C LEU A 762 36.38 -50.24 -37.63
N ALA A 763 36.58 -48.99 -38.07
CA ALA A 763 37.92 -48.41 -38.25
C ALA A 763 38.73 -48.38 -36.95
N HIS A 764 38.05 -48.33 -35.80
CA HIS A 764 38.66 -48.33 -34.47
C HIS A 764 38.55 -49.69 -33.74
N GLY A 765 38.41 -50.79 -34.50
CA GLY A 765 38.55 -52.15 -33.98
C GLY A 765 37.27 -52.77 -33.41
N ALA A 766 36.09 -52.27 -33.79
CA ALA A 766 34.84 -52.96 -33.48
C ALA A 766 34.75 -54.31 -34.22
N ASP A 767 34.39 -55.38 -33.51
CA ASP A 767 34.30 -56.73 -34.09
C ASP A 767 32.88 -56.99 -34.65
N PRO A 768 32.72 -57.11 -35.99
CA PRO A 768 31.42 -57.36 -36.61
C PRO A 768 30.92 -58.80 -36.41
N TYR A 769 31.70 -59.70 -35.81
CA TYR A 769 31.30 -61.08 -35.50
C TYR A 769 30.80 -61.28 -34.07
N THR A 770 30.92 -60.26 -33.22
CA THR A 770 30.46 -60.36 -31.83
C THR A 770 28.98 -60.70 -31.83
N LYS A 771 28.57 -61.66 -31.00
CA LYS A 771 27.16 -62.04 -30.85
C LYS A 771 26.59 -61.53 -29.54
N ASN A 772 25.38 -61.00 -29.58
CA ASN A 772 24.61 -60.70 -28.37
C ASN A 772 24.11 -62.00 -27.71
N GLN A 773 23.40 -61.90 -26.58
CA GLN A 773 22.85 -63.07 -25.87
C GLN A 773 21.80 -63.85 -26.66
N GLU A 774 21.16 -63.23 -27.66
CA GLU A 774 20.24 -63.91 -28.58
C GLU A 774 20.96 -64.58 -29.75
N GLY A 775 22.30 -64.53 -29.77
CA GLY A 775 23.14 -65.13 -30.80
C GLY A 775 23.25 -64.33 -32.09
N GLN A 776 22.74 -63.09 -32.10
CA GLN A 776 22.70 -62.20 -33.25
C GLN A 776 23.97 -61.36 -33.34
N THR A 777 24.49 -61.20 -34.55
CA THR A 777 25.59 -60.29 -34.92
C THR A 777 25.06 -58.90 -35.33
N PRO A 778 25.89 -57.84 -35.37
CA PRO A 778 25.46 -56.51 -35.79
C PRO A 778 24.81 -56.48 -37.18
N ILE A 779 25.27 -57.31 -38.12
CA ILE A 779 24.73 -57.36 -39.50
C ILE A 779 23.32 -57.95 -39.54
N GLU A 780 23.01 -58.92 -38.67
CA GLU A 780 21.67 -59.52 -38.57
C GLU A 780 20.65 -58.54 -37.97
N LEU A 781 21.12 -57.57 -37.18
CA LEU A 781 20.33 -56.48 -36.65
C LEU A 781 20.24 -55.28 -37.59
N ALA A 782 21.06 -55.20 -38.64
CA ALA A 782 21.14 -54.05 -39.53
C ALA A 782 19.81 -53.82 -40.26
N THR A 783 19.18 -52.67 -40.01
CA THR A 783 17.92 -52.29 -40.66
C THR A 783 18.14 -51.57 -41.99
N ALA A 784 19.29 -50.90 -42.16
CA ALA A 784 19.61 -50.12 -43.35
C ALA A 784 20.54 -50.91 -44.30
N GLU A 785 20.30 -50.80 -45.61
CA GLU A 785 21.00 -51.58 -46.63
C GLU A 785 22.50 -51.24 -46.72
N ASP A 786 22.81 -49.94 -46.63
CA ASP A 786 24.18 -49.42 -46.63
C ASP A 786 24.99 -49.89 -45.41
N VAL A 787 24.37 -49.96 -44.23
CA VAL A 787 24.97 -50.57 -43.03
C VAL A 787 25.24 -52.06 -43.24
N ARG A 788 24.29 -52.78 -43.87
CA ARG A 788 24.44 -54.22 -44.13
C ARG A 788 25.60 -54.49 -45.08
N CYS A 789 25.69 -53.73 -46.18
CA CYS A 789 26.81 -53.79 -47.11
C CYS A 789 28.15 -53.51 -46.40
N LEU A 790 28.22 -52.43 -45.61
CA LEU A 790 29.43 -52.07 -44.87
C LEU A 790 29.89 -53.17 -43.90
N LEU A 791 28.95 -53.78 -43.16
CA LEU A 791 29.26 -54.87 -42.24
C LEU A 791 29.66 -56.15 -42.98
N GLN A 792 29.02 -56.46 -44.12
CA GLN A 792 29.38 -57.60 -44.97
C GLN A 792 30.82 -57.47 -45.49
N ASP A 793 31.20 -56.28 -45.94
CA ASP A 793 32.56 -55.96 -46.41
C ASP A 793 33.59 -56.06 -45.27
N ALA A 794 33.24 -55.56 -44.08
CA ALA A 794 34.12 -55.65 -42.91
C ALA A 794 34.32 -57.10 -42.43
N MET A 795 33.28 -57.93 -42.46
CA MET A 795 33.36 -59.36 -42.13
C MET A 795 34.27 -60.10 -43.13
N THR A 796 34.06 -59.93 -44.43
CA THR A 796 34.92 -60.57 -45.45
C THR A 796 36.40 -60.17 -45.33
N THR A 797 36.68 -58.92 -44.92
CA THR A 797 38.04 -58.42 -44.69
C THR A 797 38.69 -58.99 -43.40
N SER A 798 37.91 -59.26 -42.35
CA SER A 798 38.42 -59.78 -41.08
C SER A 798 38.75 -61.29 -41.11
N LEU A 799 38.08 -62.08 -41.97
CA LEU A 799 38.45 -63.46 -42.29
C LEU A 799 39.87 -63.60 -42.89
N ALA A 800 40.42 -62.53 -43.48
CA ALA A 800 41.79 -62.52 -43.99
C ALA A 800 42.85 -62.23 -42.91
N SER A 801 42.47 -61.70 -41.73
CA SER A 801 43.40 -61.29 -40.66
C SER A 801 43.43 -62.25 -39.45
N GLN A 802 42.42 -63.12 -39.27
CA GLN A 802 42.36 -64.10 -38.18
C GLN A 802 43.16 -65.40 -38.40
N GLN A 803 43.99 -65.49 -39.45
CA GLN A 803 44.96 -66.59 -39.61
C GLN A 803 46.27 -66.38 -38.86
N SER A 804 46.48 -65.26 -38.16
CA SER A 804 47.65 -65.06 -37.32
C SER A 804 47.27 -64.69 -35.89
N LEU A 805 47.68 -65.57 -34.95
CA LEU A 805 47.95 -65.27 -33.53
C LEU A 805 46.77 -65.42 -32.56
N ALA A 806 46.36 -66.67 -32.36
CA ALA A 806 46.04 -67.14 -31.02
C ALA A 806 47.33 -67.12 -30.17
N THR A 807 47.34 -66.42 -29.04
CA THR A 807 47.91 -66.91 -27.76
C THR A 807 47.79 -65.87 -26.63
N SER A 808 47.57 -66.41 -25.43
CA SER A 808 47.81 -65.84 -24.10
C SER A 808 46.83 -64.81 -23.53
N GLN A 809 45.90 -65.36 -22.74
CA GLN A 809 45.40 -64.81 -21.48
C GLN A 809 46.52 -64.44 -20.50
N GLY A 810 46.25 -63.50 -19.60
CA GLY A 810 47.06 -63.22 -18.41
C GLY A 810 46.95 -61.77 -17.97
N SER A 811 45.82 -61.34 -17.39
CA SER A 811 45.53 -61.41 -15.95
C SER A 811 46.27 -60.36 -15.10
N LEU A 812 45.44 -59.50 -14.49
CA LEU A 812 45.58 -58.89 -13.18
C LEU A 812 46.48 -57.65 -12.98
N ASN A 813 45.79 -56.65 -12.45
CA ASN A 813 46.08 -55.97 -11.19
C ASN A 813 46.98 -54.73 -11.18
N ASN A 814 46.28 -53.64 -10.86
CA ASN A 814 46.47 -52.83 -9.65
C ASN A 814 47.44 -51.65 -9.65
N ILE A 815 46.89 -50.59 -9.03
CA ILE A 815 47.52 -49.71 -8.04
C ILE A 815 48.20 -48.44 -8.60
N SER A 816 47.42 -47.37 -8.43
CA SER A 816 47.74 -46.12 -7.73
C SER A 816 48.74 -45.12 -8.33
N THR A 817 48.26 -43.87 -8.34
CA THR A 817 48.94 -42.64 -7.94
C THR A 817 50.23 -42.26 -8.66
N VAL A 818 50.23 -41.12 -9.34
CA VAL A 818 50.80 -39.85 -8.82
C VAL A 818 50.76 -38.80 -9.94
N SER A 819 50.38 -37.61 -9.49
CA SER A 819 50.60 -36.25 -9.96
C SER A 819 51.59 -35.96 -11.11
N GLN A 820 51.10 -35.04 -11.96
CA GLN A 820 51.72 -33.80 -12.44
C GLN A 820 52.72 -33.79 -13.60
N ASN A 821 52.29 -33.00 -14.60
CA ASN A 821 53.01 -31.91 -15.27
C ASN A 821 53.74 -32.17 -16.61
N SER A 822 53.08 -31.64 -17.66
CA SER A 822 53.54 -30.64 -18.64
C SER A 822 54.76 -30.93 -19.52
N ALA A 823 54.54 -30.97 -20.85
CA ALA A 823 54.89 -29.90 -21.80
C ALA A 823 54.71 -30.37 -23.28
N PRO A 824 54.52 -29.45 -24.25
CA PRO A 824 53.99 -29.78 -25.59
C PRO A 824 55.00 -29.62 -26.75
N MET A 825 54.71 -30.21 -27.92
CA MET A 825 55.40 -29.98 -29.20
C MET A 825 54.43 -30.00 -30.42
N SER A 826 54.95 -29.42 -31.50
CA SER A 826 54.43 -28.89 -32.78
C SER A 826 53.75 -29.89 -33.76
N PRO A 827 53.02 -29.39 -34.79
CA PRO A 827 52.21 -30.21 -35.70
C PRO A 827 52.97 -30.74 -36.93
N VAL A 828 52.55 -31.93 -37.40
CA VAL A 828 52.99 -32.62 -38.62
C VAL A 828 51.82 -32.63 -39.63
N THR A 829 52.15 -32.45 -40.91
CA THR A 829 51.26 -32.38 -42.07
C THR A 829 51.14 -33.75 -42.76
N GLU A 830 49.94 -34.16 -43.19
CA GLU A 830 49.70 -35.43 -43.89
C GLU A 830 49.00 -35.21 -45.25
N THR A 831 49.35 -36.04 -46.26
CA THR A 831 48.80 -35.98 -47.63
C THR A 831 47.72 -37.04 -47.80
N VAL A 832 46.52 -36.66 -48.24
CA VAL A 832 45.38 -37.55 -48.44
C VAL A 832 45.03 -37.67 -49.93
N THR A 833 44.87 -38.89 -50.42
CA THR A 833 44.33 -39.21 -51.75
C THR A 833 42.81 -39.26 -51.74
N LEU A 834 42.20 -38.59 -52.71
CA LEU A 834 40.74 -38.58 -52.92
C LEU A 834 40.27 -39.80 -53.73
N PRO A 835 38.96 -40.13 -53.71
CA PRO A 835 38.40 -41.35 -54.29
C PRO A 835 38.53 -41.50 -55.82
N THR A 836 39.04 -40.49 -56.53
CA THR A 836 39.37 -40.54 -57.98
C THR A 836 40.85 -40.84 -58.26
N GLY A 837 41.69 -41.00 -57.23
CA GLY A 837 43.12 -41.30 -57.35
C GLY A 837 44.06 -40.08 -57.34
N ALA A 838 43.56 -38.87 -57.07
CA ALA A 838 44.41 -37.67 -56.96
C ALA A 838 44.75 -37.34 -55.48
N SER A 839 46.02 -37.04 -55.20
CA SER A 839 46.54 -36.68 -53.86
C SER A 839 46.44 -35.18 -53.56
N MET A 840 46.10 -34.80 -52.32
CA MET A 840 46.13 -33.42 -51.82
C MET A 840 46.68 -33.36 -50.38
N THR A 841 47.59 -32.43 -50.09
CA THR A 841 48.22 -32.24 -48.77
C THR A 841 47.57 -31.06 -48.04
N LEU A 842 47.18 -31.23 -46.78
CA LEU A 842 46.68 -30.15 -45.93
C LEU A 842 47.57 -29.97 -44.69
N CYS A 843 47.90 -28.72 -44.37
CA CYS A 843 48.68 -28.34 -43.21
C CYS A 843 47.81 -27.61 -42.18
N ILE A 844 47.85 -28.03 -40.91
CA ILE A 844 47.17 -27.35 -39.79
C ILE A 844 48.24 -26.80 -38.82
N PRO A 845 48.30 -25.48 -38.56
CA PRO A 845 49.14 -24.92 -37.51
C PRO A 845 48.47 -24.96 -36.12
N VAL A 846 49.24 -25.36 -35.12
CA VAL A 846 48.95 -25.40 -33.68
C VAL A 846 49.29 -24.04 -33.05
N SER A 847 48.46 -23.57 -32.11
CA SER A 847 48.80 -22.45 -31.22
C SER A 847 49.20 -22.95 -29.82
N LEU A 848 50.37 -22.50 -29.35
CA LEU A 848 50.90 -22.71 -27.98
C LEU A 848 50.35 -21.64 -26.98
N PRO A 849 50.54 -21.84 -25.65
CA PRO A 849 49.77 -21.21 -24.57
C PRO A 849 50.56 -20.24 -23.65
N THR A 850 49.81 -19.62 -22.70
CA THR A 850 50.16 -19.00 -21.39
C THR A 850 50.42 -17.48 -21.32
N PRO A 851 50.33 -16.81 -20.13
CA PRO A 851 49.60 -17.10 -18.87
C PRO A 851 48.82 -15.89 -18.27
N ARG A 852 48.10 -16.15 -17.17
CA ARG A 852 47.32 -15.23 -16.32
C ARG A 852 48.20 -14.28 -15.47
N SER A 853 47.70 -13.06 -15.21
CA SER A 853 47.95 -12.21 -14.03
C SER A 853 46.92 -11.07 -14.04
N CYS A 854 45.83 -11.16 -13.28
CA CYS A 854 45.55 -10.50 -11.99
C CYS A 854 45.66 -8.95 -11.95
N MET A 855 44.59 -8.38 -11.37
CA MET A 855 44.44 -7.05 -10.76
C MET A 855 44.01 -5.87 -11.67
N SER A 856 42.82 -5.37 -11.32
CA SER A 856 42.19 -4.04 -11.47
C SER A 856 43.12 -2.81 -11.36
N PRO A 857 42.65 -1.55 -11.50
CA PRO A 857 41.51 -0.98 -12.24
C PRO A 857 41.89 0.25 -13.12
N ALA A 858 40.96 0.68 -13.98
CA ALA A 858 40.78 2.03 -14.54
C ALA A 858 41.88 2.63 -15.45
N GLN A 859 41.50 2.94 -16.69
CA GLN A 859 41.84 4.20 -17.39
C GLN A 859 40.90 4.37 -18.58
N GLY A 860 40.43 5.61 -18.77
CA GLY A 860 39.51 5.99 -19.84
C GLY A 860 40.23 6.53 -21.07
N ALA A 861 39.48 6.49 -22.18
CA ALA A 861 39.58 7.28 -23.41
C ALA A 861 40.95 7.43 -24.10
N GLU A 862 41.04 6.95 -25.33
CA GLU A 862 41.42 7.80 -26.48
C GLU A 862 41.12 7.09 -27.80
N SER A 863 40.61 7.88 -28.74
CA SER A 863 40.44 7.56 -30.16
C SER A 863 41.80 7.50 -30.87
N ASN A 864 41.95 6.62 -31.86
CA ASN A 864 42.58 6.98 -33.13
C ASN A 864 42.28 5.95 -34.22
N ALA A 865 41.84 6.47 -35.36
CA ALA A 865 41.72 5.79 -36.63
C ALA A 865 43.07 5.78 -37.35
N SER A 866 43.41 4.69 -38.04
CA SER A 866 43.98 4.70 -39.41
C SER A 866 44.49 3.31 -39.84
N ASP A 867 44.28 3.06 -41.14
CA ASP A 867 45.02 2.17 -42.04
C ASP A 867 44.62 0.69 -42.19
N ILE A 868 43.65 0.49 -43.09
CA ILE A 868 43.81 -0.10 -44.45
C ILE A 868 44.76 -1.30 -44.58
N GLY A 869 44.20 -2.40 -45.10
CA GLY A 869 44.93 -3.50 -45.72
C GLY A 869 43.96 -4.57 -46.24
N ASP A 870 43.50 -4.39 -47.48
CA ASP A 870 42.72 -5.36 -48.27
C ASP A 870 43.41 -6.73 -48.40
N ASP A 871 42.62 -7.81 -48.39
CA ASP A 871 42.51 -8.71 -49.55
C ASP A 871 41.34 -9.71 -49.36
N ILE A 872 40.29 -9.47 -50.14
CA ILE A 872 39.14 -10.33 -50.41
C ILE A 872 39.44 -11.13 -51.68
N ASN A 873 38.97 -12.37 -51.77
CA ASN A 873 38.73 -13.03 -53.06
C ASN A 873 37.25 -13.46 -53.16
N ASP A 874 36.74 -13.44 -54.39
CA ASP A 874 35.37 -13.05 -54.76
C ASP A 874 34.27 -14.13 -54.64
N GLN A 875 33.09 -13.71 -54.15
CA GLN A 875 31.78 -14.14 -54.65
C GLN A 875 30.84 -12.92 -54.69
N GLU A 876 30.20 -12.66 -55.83
CA GLU A 876 29.33 -11.48 -56.01
C GLU A 876 28.21 -11.43 -54.95
N PRO A 877 28.02 -10.28 -54.26
CA PRO A 877 27.00 -10.16 -53.23
C PRO A 877 25.61 -10.01 -53.86
N VAL A 878 24.69 -10.90 -53.47
CA VAL A 878 23.26 -10.82 -53.80
C VAL A 878 22.71 -9.47 -53.30
N SER A 879 22.40 -8.56 -54.22
CA SER A 879 22.07 -7.16 -53.89
C SER A 879 20.57 -6.85 -53.90
N ASN A 880 19.72 -7.71 -54.47
CA ASN A 880 18.27 -7.50 -54.55
C ASN A 880 17.45 -8.81 -54.51
N VAL A 881 16.13 -8.70 -54.28
CA VAL A 881 15.23 -9.86 -54.14
C VAL A 881 15.14 -10.70 -55.42
N ALA A 882 15.23 -10.07 -56.59
CA ALA A 882 15.18 -10.76 -57.86
C ALA A 882 16.37 -11.73 -58.03
N SER A 883 17.60 -11.24 -57.82
CA SER A 883 18.81 -12.09 -57.87
C SER A 883 18.82 -13.18 -56.79
N PHE A 884 18.25 -12.90 -55.61
CA PHE A 884 18.08 -13.89 -54.55
C PHE A 884 17.13 -15.03 -54.92
N LEU A 885 15.97 -14.72 -55.51
CA LEU A 885 15.00 -15.73 -55.93
C LEU A 885 15.51 -16.54 -57.12
N SER A 886 16.23 -15.92 -58.07
CA SER A 886 16.90 -16.61 -59.17
C SER A 886 17.96 -17.60 -58.67
N ASN A 887 18.76 -17.23 -57.66
CA ASN A 887 19.74 -18.14 -57.05
C ASN A 887 19.10 -19.34 -56.35
N LEU A 888 17.85 -19.23 -55.91
CA LEU A 888 17.06 -20.34 -55.37
C LEU A 888 16.28 -21.11 -56.44
N GLN A 889 16.40 -20.72 -57.72
CA GLN A 889 15.66 -21.25 -58.88
C GLN A 889 14.14 -21.04 -58.75
N LEU A 890 13.73 -19.86 -58.28
CA LEU A 890 12.32 -19.47 -58.08
C LEU A 890 11.97 -18.20 -58.88
N ASP A 891 12.47 -18.10 -60.12
CA ASP A 891 12.33 -16.91 -60.98
C ASP A 891 10.88 -16.51 -61.24
N HIS A 892 9.98 -17.50 -61.32
CA HIS A 892 8.55 -17.30 -61.54
C HIS A 892 7.83 -16.53 -60.40
N LEU A 893 8.48 -16.31 -59.25
CA LEU A 893 7.96 -15.54 -58.13
C LEU A 893 8.47 -14.09 -58.10
N ILE A 894 9.39 -13.70 -58.99
CA ILE A 894 9.97 -12.35 -59.02
C ILE A 894 8.89 -11.29 -59.28
N ASP A 895 8.06 -11.48 -60.31
CA ASP A 895 6.97 -10.55 -60.65
C ASP A 895 5.97 -10.36 -59.49
N LEU A 896 5.74 -11.41 -58.70
CA LEU A 896 4.88 -11.36 -57.52
C LEU A 896 5.52 -10.47 -56.43
N PHE A 897 6.80 -10.66 -56.14
CA PHE A 897 7.51 -9.91 -55.11
C PHE A 897 7.76 -8.46 -55.53
N GLU A 898 7.97 -8.19 -56.81
CA GLU A 898 8.05 -6.83 -57.35
C GLU A 898 6.70 -6.12 -57.30
N ARG A 899 5.60 -6.79 -57.66
CA ARG A 899 4.25 -6.21 -57.59
C ARG A 899 3.87 -5.81 -56.16
N GLU A 900 4.19 -6.65 -55.19
CA GLU A 900 3.93 -6.40 -53.77
C GLU A 900 5.06 -5.58 -53.09
N GLN A 901 6.06 -5.11 -53.85
CA GLN A 901 7.20 -4.29 -53.40
C GLN A 901 7.98 -4.89 -52.21
N ILE A 902 8.16 -6.21 -52.20
CA ILE A 902 8.84 -6.93 -51.12
C ILE A 902 10.35 -6.88 -51.35
N THR A 903 11.08 -6.24 -50.43
CA THR A 903 12.56 -6.14 -50.42
C THR A 903 13.21 -7.24 -49.57
N LEU A 904 14.54 -7.42 -49.66
CA LEU A 904 15.26 -8.49 -48.93
C LEU A 904 15.15 -8.32 -47.41
N GLU A 905 15.05 -7.08 -46.94
CA GLU A 905 14.87 -6.74 -45.53
C GLU A 905 13.47 -7.11 -45.03
N ILE A 906 12.42 -6.84 -45.82
CA ILE A 906 11.05 -7.24 -45.50
C ILE A 906 10.96 -8.77 -45.50
N LEU A 907 11.54 -9.42 -46.52
CA LEU A 907 11.56 -10.88 -46.66
C LEU A 907 12.27 -11.59 -45.50
N ALA A 908 13.30 -10.96 -44.91
CA ALA A 908 14.04 -11.50 -43.77
C ALA A 908 13.22 -11.54 -42.45
N GLU A 909 12.12 -10.78 -42.38
CA GLU A 909 11.20 -10.72 -41.22
C GLU A 909 9.89 -11.50 -41.45
N MET A 910 9.62 -11.94 -42.68
CA MET A 910 8.40 -12.67 -43.03
C MET A 910 8.43 -14.14 -42.58
N GLY A 911 7.28 -14.65 -42.13
CA GLY A 911 7.06 -16.06 -41.81
C GLY A 911 6.33 -16.82 -42.91
N HIS A 912 6.06 -18.10 -42.65
CA HIS A 912 5.35 -18.97 -43.59
C HIS A 912 3.92 -18.49 -43.91
N GLU A 913 3.20 -17.91 -42.95
CA GLU A 913 1.84 -17.41 -43.19
C GLU A 913 1.82 -16.07 -43.94
N ASP A 914 2.83 -15.21 -43.75
CA ASP A 914 2.95 -13.94 -44.48
C ASP A 914 3.23 -14.18 -45.98
N LEU A 915 4.16 -15.08 -46.28
CA LEU A 915 4.46 -15.48 -47.67
C LEU A 915 3.27 -16.14 -48.38
N LYS A 916 2.42 -16.83 -47.61
CA LYS A 916 1.19 -17.44 -48.13
C LYS A 916 0.12 -16.40 -48.44
N GLN A 917 0.00 -15.35 -47.62
CA GLN A 917 -0.93 -14.22 -47.86
C GLN A 917 -0.51 -13.37 -49.06
N VAL A 918 0.80 -13.24 -49.30
CA VAL A 918 1.37 -12.59 -50.51
C VAL A 918 1.14 -13.39 -51.79
N GLY A 919 0.75 -14.67 -51.69
CA GLY A 919 0.39 -15.50 -52.85
C GLY A 919 1.33 -16.67 -53.11
N VAL A 920 2.36 -16.91 -52.29
CA VAL A 920 3.23 -18.09 -52.38
C VAL A 920 2.56 -19.27 -51.66
N SER A 921 1.65 -19.94 -52.36
CA SER A 921 0.77 -20.97 -51.79
C SER A 921 1.48 -22.30 -51.47
N ALA A 922 2.53 -22.65 -52.22
CA ALA A 922 3.26 -23.90 -52.06
C ALA A 922 4.26 -23.87 -50.89
N TYR A 923 4.11 -24.80 -49.95
CA TYR A 923 4.95 -24.87 -48.74
C TYR A 923 6.44 -25.05 -49.04
N GLY A 924 6.79 -25.87 -50.02
CA GLY A 924 8.17 -26.12 -50.43
C GLY A 924 8.90 -24.86 -50.88
N PHE A 925 8.22 -23.98 -51.63
CA PHE A 925 8.79 -22.70 -52.07
C PHE A 925 8.97 -21.73 -50.91
N ARG A 926 7.96 -21.61 -50.03
CA ARG A 926 8.10 -20.81 -48.80
C ARG A 926 9.27 -21.29 -47.92
N HIS A 927 9.40 -22.60 -47.75
CA HIS A 927 10.48 -23.17 -46.93
C HIS A 927 11.85 -22.92 -47.57
N LYS A 928 11.97 -23.07 -48.90
CA LYS A 928 13.21 -22.80 -49.63
C LYS A 928 13.61 -21.33 -49.56
N ILE A 929 12.65 -20.40 -49.67
CA ILE A 929 12.86 -18.95 -49.52
C ILE A 929 13.31 -18.61 -48.09
N LEU A 930 12.61 -19.12 -47.06
CA LEU A 930 12.94 -18.82 -45.66
C LEU A 930 14.28 -19.44 -45.22
N LYS A 931 14.63 -20.62 -45.73
CA LYS A 931 15.94 -21.23 -45.50
C LYS A 931 17.04 -20.46 -46.23
N GLY A 932 16.79 -20.06 -47.48
CA GLY A 932 17.72 -19.26 -48.26
C GLY A 932 17.98 -17.88 -47.62
N ILE A 933 16.94 -17.23 -47.07
CA ILE A 933 17.11 -15.90 -46.47
C ILE A 933 17.83 -16.04 -45.12
N ALA A 934 17.54 -17.08 -44.33
CA ALA A 934 18.30 -17.37 -43.11
C ALA A 934 19.79 -17.63 -43.39
N GLN A 935 20.12 -18.32 -44.48
CA GLN A 935 21.50 -18.55 -44.90
C GLN A 935 22.16 -17.27 -45.43
N LEU A 936 21.44 -16.44 -46.18
CA LEU A 936 21.91 -15.12 -46.62
C LEU A 936 22.17 -14.20 -45.41
N ARG A 937 21.30 -14.19 -44.40
CA ARG A 937 21.50 -13.44 -43.13
C ARG A 937 22.79 -13.86 -42.41
N ALA A 938 23.10 -15.16 -42.43
CA ALA A 938 24.31 -15.68 -41.80
C ALA A 938 25.60 -15.31 -42.55
N THR A 939 25.55 -15.15 -43.88
CA THR A 939 26.73 -14.85 -44.70
C THR A 939 26.93 -13.36 -44.98
N THR A 940 25.87 -12.56 -45.16
CA THR A 940 25.99 -11.12 -45.48
C THR A 940 25.71 -10.20 -44.30
N GLY A 941 25.32 -10.73 -43.14
CA GLY A 941 24.95 -9.93 -41.97
C GLY A 941 23.66 -9.14 -42.14
N LEU A 942 22.89 -9.37 -43.23
CA LEU A 942 21.55 -8.82 -43.42
C LEU A 942 20.71 -9.16 -42.18
N GLY A 943 20.17 -8.17 -41.48
CA GLY A 943 19.35 -8.40 -40.29
C GLY A 943 20.07 -8.99 -39.07
N ASN A 944 21.42 -8.91 -38.97
CA ASN A 944 22.20 -9.21 -37.76
C ASN A 944 22.62 -7.96 -36.96
N ASN A 945 22.13 -6.78 -37.34
CA ASN A 945 22.09 -5.64 -36.43
C ASN A 945 20.94 -5.83 -35.44
N PRO A 946 21.17 -5.71 -34.11
CA PRO A 946 20.07 -5.49 -33.18
C PRO A 946 19.54 -4.07 -33.43
N ASN A 947 18.62 -3.90 -34.39
CA ASN A 947 17.87 -2.67 -34.69
C ASN A 947 18.69 -1.36 -34.91
N PRO A 948 18.70 -0.73 -36.10
CA PRO A 948 18.99 0.70 -36.22
C PRO A 948 17.73 1.53 -35.85
N GLY A 949 16.93 1.04 -34.90
CA GLY A 949 15.61 1.56 -34.62
C GLY A 949 15.65 2.98 -34.08
N THR A 950 16.69 3.33 -33.33
CA THR A 950 16.88 4.65 -32.72
C THR A 950 18.25 5.21 -33.09
N LEU A 951 18.28 6.23 -33.96
CA LEU A 951 19.48 7.00 -34.29
C LEU A 951 19.63 8.18 -33.32
N LEU A 952 20.84 8.43 -32.85
CA LEU A 952 21.19 9.63 -32.10
C LEU A 952 21.96 10.57 -33.03
N VAL A 953 21.36 11.70 -33.37
CA VAL A 953 21.94 12.69 -34.27
C VAL A 953 22.49 13.85 -33.43
N ASP A 954 23.80 14.04 -33.42
CA ASP A 954 24.41 15.17 -32.73
C ASP A 954 23.96 16.50 -33.35
N LEU A 955 23.44 17.40 -32.51
CA LEU A 955 23.17 18.78 -32.90
C LEU A 955 24.43 19.62 -32.70
N LEU A 956 24.74 20.47 -33.68
CA LEU A 956 25.85 21.41 -33.57
C LEU A 956 25.48 22.55 -32.61
N PRO A 957 26.44 23.15 -31.88
CA PRO A 957 26.14 24.23 -30.91
C PRO A 957 25.48 25.48 -31.50
N ASP A 958 25.66 25.73 -32.79
CA ASP A 958 25.04 26.82 -33.56
C ASP A 958 23.66 26.44 -34.14
N ASP A 959 23.22 25.18 -33.98
CA ASP A 959 21.89 24.73 -34.38
C ASP A 959 20.82 25.41 -33.51
N LYS A 960 19.75 25.90 -34.15
CA LYS A 960 18.62 26.53 -33.46
C LYS A 960 17.94 25.60 -32.46
N GLU A 961 17.89 24.29 -32.73
CA GLU A 961 17.36 23.30 -31.79
C GLU A 961 18.29 23.10 -30.60
N PHE A 962 19.62 23.14 -30.79
CA PHE A 962 20.59 23.08 -29.70
C PHE A 962 20.42 24.29 -28.77
N LEU A 963 20.39 25.50 -29.35
CA LEU A 963 20.25 26.75 -28.60
C LEU A 963 18.93 26.82 -27.82
N ALA A 964 17.82 26.36 -28.41
CA ALA A 964 16.53 26.32 -27.73
C ALA A 964 16.52 25.32 -26.56
N VAL A 965 17.12 24.12 -26.75
CA VAL A 965 17.26 23.13 -25.69
C VAL A 965 18.18 23.66 -24.58
N GLU A 966 19.25 24.37 -24.94
CA GLU A 966 20.15 25.00 -23.99
C GLU A 966 19.46 26.10 -23.18
N GLU A 967 18.77 27.03 -23.83
CA GLU A 967 18.04 28.13 -23.17
C GLU A 967 17.02 27.61 -22.15
N GLU A 968 16.18 26.65 -22.57
CA GLU A 968 15.22 25.99 -21.69
C GLU A 968 15.93 25.28 -20.53
N MET A 969 17.03 24.57 -20.81
CA MET A 969 17.78 23.87 -19.78
C MET A 969 18.36 24.84 -18.75
N GLN A 970 18.93 25.97 -19.17
CA GLN A 970 19.41 26.99 -18.24
C GLN A 970 18.27 27.62 -17.43
N ALA A 971 17.07 27.78 -17.98
CA ALA A 971 15.94 28.37 -17.26
C ALA A 971 15.46 27.52 -16.06
N THR A 972 15.76 26.21 -16.07
CA THR A 972 15.30 25.28 -15.01
C THR A 972 16.22 25.18 -13.79
N ILE A 973 17.48 25.62 -13.89
CA ILE A 973 18.43 25.45 -12.80
C ILE A 973 18.14 26.40 -11.63
N ARG A 974 18.18 25.87 -10.40
CA ARG A 974 18.14 26.68 -9.18
C ARG A 974 19.47 26.61 -8.46
N GLU A 975 19.88 27.73 -7.88
CA GLU A 975 21.06 27.80 -7.02
C GLU A 975 20.95 26.79 -5.89
N HIS A 976 21.97 25.96 -5.74
CA HIS A 976 22.09 25.05 -4.62
C HIS A 976 23.55 25.00 -4.13
N ARG A 977 23.68 24.81 -2.82
CA ARG A 977 24.95 24.85 -2.11
C ARG A 977 25.42 23.43 -1.77
N ASP A 978 26.66 23.11 -2.15
CA ASP A 978 27.31 21.88 -1.72
C ASP A 978 28.03 22.11 -0.38
N ASN A 979 27.71 21.28 0.62
CA ASN A 979 28.38 21.24 1.92
C ASN A 979 29.47 20.14 1.99
N GLY A 980 29.77 19.47 0.86
CA GLY A 980 30.77 18.42 0.70
C GLY A 980 32.14 18.90 0.19
N GLN A 981 32.91 18.00 -0.44
CA GLN A 981 34.30 18.23 -0.87
C GLN A 981 34.47 19.32 -1.95
N ALA A 982 33.44 19.61 -2.76
CA ALA A 982 33.55 20.54 -3.89
C ALA A 982 33.24 22.01 -3.52
N GLY A 983 32.62 22.25 -2.35
CA GLY A 983 32.41 23.54 -1.68
C GLY A 983 32.06 24.72 -2.60
N GLY A 984 30.80 25.18 -2.59
CA GLY A 984 30.40 26.39 -3.32
C GLY A 984 28.94 26.40 -3.75
N TYR A 985 28.57 27.44 -4.50
CA TYR A 985 27.25 27.60 -5.11
C TYR A 985 27.29 27.15 -6.58
N PHE A 986 26.37 26.27 -6.95
CA PHE A 986 26.24 25.75 -8.30
C PHE A 986 24.88 26.18 -8.86
N ASN A 987 24.91 26.88 -10.00
CA ASN A 987 23.72 27.54 -10.55
C ASN A 987 23.70 27.60 -12.09
N ARG A 988 24.58 26.88 -12.79
CA ARG A 988 24.60 26.85 -14.26
C ARG A 988 24.85 25.45 -14.81
N TYR A 989 24.18 25.09 -15.90
CA TYR A 989 24.54 23.90 -16.68
C TYR A 989 25.65 24.23 -17.67
N ASN A 990 26.62 23.34 -17.81
CA ASN A 990 27.57 23.35 -18.92
C ASN A 990 27.15 22.22 -19.86
N ILE A 991 26.46 22.55 -20.96
CA ILE A 991 25.94 21.56 -21.90
C ILE A 991 27.07 21.16 -22.85
N ILE A 992 27.41 19.88 -22.83
CA ILE A 992 28.52 19.32 -23.61
C ILE A 992 28.04 18.83 -24.98
N ARG A 993 26.84 18.23 -25.03
CA ARG A 993 26.31 17.63 -26.25
C ARG A 993 24.80 17.50 -26.19
N VAL A 994 24.10 17.79 -27.29
CA VAL A 994 22.67 17.48 -27.46
C VAL A 994 22.54 16.55 -28.65
N GLN A 995 21.87 15.41 -28.47
CA GLN A 995 21.69 14.41 -29.51
C GLN A 995 20.19 14.18 -29.75
N LYS A 996 19.70 14.41 -30.96
CA LYS A 996 18.30 14.16 -31.32
C LYS A 996 18.04 12.67 -31.49
N VAL A 997 16.98 12.19 -30.86
CA VAL A 997 16.56 10.79 -30.90
C VAL A 997 15.60 10.59 -32.08
N GLN A 998 16.05 9.86 -33.11
CA GLN A 998 15.25 9.55 -34.28
C GLN A 998 14.90 8.06 -34.30
N ASN A 999 13.63 7.73 -34.06
CA ASN A 999 13.13 6.36 -34.21
C ASN A 999 11.94 6.31 -35.16
N ARG A 1000 12.15 5.75 -36.36
CA ARG A 1000 11.18 5.77 -37.45
C ARG A 1000 9.91 4.96 -37.12
N LYS A 1001 10.07 3.74 -36.60
CA LYS A 1001 8.92 2.88 -36.20
C LYS A 1001 8.10 3.54 -35.08
N LEU A 1002 8.75 4.18 -34.11
CA LEU A 1002 8.09 4.87 -33.00
C LEU A 1002 7.37 6.14 -33.47
N TRP A 1003 8.00 6.90 -34.37
CA TRP A 1003 7.42 8.09 -34.97
C TRP A 1003 6.19 7.77 -35.83
N GLU A 1004 6.25 6.73 -36.65
CA GLU A 1004 5.13 6.27 -37.48
C GLU A 1004 3.94 5.82 -36.62
N ARG A 1005 4.17 5.09 -35.52
CA ARG A 1005 3.12 4.73 -34.55
C ARG A 1005 2.50 5.95 -33.85
N TYR A 1006 3.32 6.92 -33.47
CA TYR A 1006 2.86 8.18 -32.87
C TYR A 1006 1.97 8.97 -33.86
N VAL A 1007 2.39 9.07 -35.12
CA VAL A 1007 1.64 9.75 -36.19
C VAL A 1007 0.34 9.02 -36.51
N HIS A 1008 0.36 7.69 -36.63
CA HIS A 1008 -0.83 6.87 -36.89
C HIS A 1008 -1.89 7.05 -35.80
N ARG A 1009 -1.51 6.97 -34.52
CA ARG A 1009 -2.46 7.13 -33.43
C ARG A 1009 -3.04 8.55 -33.37
N ARG A 1010 -2.23 9.56 -33.71
CA ARG A 1010 -2.70 10.96 -33.84
C ARG A 1010 -3.69 11.13 -34.98
N GLN A 1011 -3.56 10.35 -36.06
CA GLN A 1011 -4.47 10.33 -37.20
C GLN A 1011 -5.82 9.69 -36.83
N GLU A 1012 -5.83 8.51 -36.22
CA GLU A 1012 -7.08 7.84 -35.75
C GLU A 1012 -7.87 8.74 -34.80
N VAL A 1013 -7.18 9.37 -33.86
CA VAL A 1013 -7.80 10.30 -32.91
C VAL A 1013 -8.35 11.55 -33.60
N SER A 1014 -7.69 12.02 -34.66
CA SER A 1014 -8.18 13.14 -35.47
C SER A 1014 -9.46 12.76 -36.22
N GLU A 1015 -9.52 11.54 -36.76
CA GLU A 1015 -10.70 11.01 -37.47
C GLU A 1015 -11.91 10.84 -36.54
N GLU A 1016 -11.68 10.37 -35.31
CA GLU A 1016 -12.72 10.24 -34.28
C GLU A 1016 -13.16 11.60 -33.67
N ASN A 1017 -12.36 12.66 -33.84
CA ASN A 1017 -12.59 13.99 -33.27
C ASN A 1017 -12.72 15.08 -34.35
N THR A 1018 -13.62 14.90 -35.32
CA THR A 1018 -13.97 15.92 -36.33
C THR A 1018 -12.76 16.53 -37.05
N HIS A 1019 -11.78 15.68 -37.44
CA HIS A 1019 -10.54 16.05 -38.11
C HIS A 1019 -9.65 17.06 -37.36
N GLN A 1020 -9.82 17.17 -36.04
CA GLN A 1020 -8.92 17.89 -35.17
C GLN A 1020 -8.10 16.90 -34.35
N ALA A 1021 -6.78 16.92 -34.55
CA ALA A 1021 -5.83 16.14 -33.76
C ALA A 1021 -5.83 16.63 -32.31
N ASN A 1022 -6.73 16.09 -31.50
CA ASN A 1022 -6.80 16.39 -30.07
C ASN A 1022 -5.87 15.44 -29.32
N GLU A 1023 -4.69 15.93 -28.97
CA GLU A 1023 -3.65 15.15 -28.31
C GLU A 1023 -4.09 14.58 -26.93
N ARG A 1024 -5.21 15.07 -26.34
CA ARG A 1024 -5.82 14.48 -25.13
C ARG A 1024 -6.48 13.12 -25.37
N MET A 1025 -6.89 12.81 -26.60
CA MET A 1025 -7.64 11.58 -26.93
C MET A 1025 -6.74 10.40 -27.29
N LEU A 1026 -5.42 10.60 -27.37
CA LEU A 1026 -4.39 9.54 -27.51
C LEU A 1026 -4.34 8.59 -26.29
N PHE A 1027 -5.08 8.88 -25.21
CA PHE A 1027 -5.03 8.26 -23.89
C PHE A 1027 -5.58 6.82 -23.79
N HIS A 1028 -6.44 6.38 -24.70
CA HIS A 1028 -7.17 5.11 -24.55
C HIS A 1028 -6.70 4.07 -25.57
N GLY A 1029 -6.07 2.98 -25.11
CA GLY A 1029 -5.65 1.89 -26.01
C GLY A 1029 -4.85 0.74 -25.40
N SER A 1030 -4.33 0.86 -24.17
CA SER A 1030 -3.66 -0.26 -23.53
C SER A 1030 -4.66 -1.23 -22.88
N PRO A 1031 -4.64 -2.55 -23.21
CA PRO A 1031 -5.46 -3.57 -22.53
C PRO A 1031 -5.26 -3.56 -21.00
N PHE A 1032 -4.08 -3.14 -20.54
CA PHE A 1032 -3.73 -2.99 -19.13
C PHE A 1032 -4.54 -1.88 -18.43
N ILE A 1033 -4.77 -0.74 -19.09
CA ILE A 1033 -5.57 0.36 -18.55
C ILE A 1033 -7.07 0.02 -18.57
N ASN A 1034 -7.53 -0.71 -19.59
CA ASN A 1034 -8.92 -1.16 -19.67
C ASN A 1034 -9.27 -2.15 -18.51
N ALA A 1035 -8.29 -2.97 -18.09
CA ALA A 1035 -8.43 -3.83 -16.91
C ALA A 1035 -8.48 -3.03 -15.59
N ILE A 1036 -7.71 -1.93 -15.47
CA ILE A 1036 -7.71 -1.07 -14.28
C ILE A 1036 -9.04 -0.30 -14.14
N VAL A 1037 -9.59 0.21 -15.25
CA VAL A 1037 -10.86 0.95 -15.25
C VAL A 1037 -12.06 0.03 -14.98
N GLN A 1038 -12.04 -1.21 -15.48
CA GLN A 1038 -13.17 -2.14 -15.30
C GLN A 1038 -13.12 -2.94 -13.98
N LYS A 1039 -11.94 -3.21 -13.41
CA LYS A 1039 -11.79 -4.11 -12.24
C LYS A 1039 -11.39 -3.41 -10.93
N GLY A 1040 -11.09 -2.11 -10.95
CA GLY A 1040 -10.66 -1.37 -9.78
C GLY A 1040 -9.19 -1.62 -9.38
N PHE A 1041 -8.69 -0.78 -8.47
CA PHE A 1041 -7.28 -0.69 -8.08
C PHE A 1041 -6.91 -1.76 -7.01
N ASP A 1042 -6.05 -2.74 -7.34
CA ASP A 1042 -5.47 -3.74 -6.40
C ASP A 1042 -3.96 -3.46 -6.20
N GLU A 1043 -3.50 -3.48 -4.94
CA GLU A 1043 -2.11 -3.27 -4.48
C GLU A 1043 -1.07 -4.14 -5.22
N ARG A 1044 -1.45 -5.29 -5.75
CA ARG A 1044 -0.54 -6.15 -6.54
C ARG A 1044 -0.08 -5.55 -7.87
N HIS A 1045 -0.84 -4.61 -8.45
CA HIS A 1045 -0.47 -3.93 -9.70
C HIS A 1045 0.38 -2.66 -9.46
N ALA A 1046 0.49 -2.19 -8.21
CA ALA A 1046 1.29 -1.04 -7.83
C ALA A 1046 2.81 -1.31 -7.97
N TYR A 1047 3.23 -2.57 -7.78
CA TYR A 1047 4.63 -2.97 -7.90
C TYR A 1047 5.14 -2.89 -9.34
N ILE A 1048 4.29 -3.25 -10.33
CA ILE A 1048 4.65 -3.21 -11.75
C ILE A 1048 4.65 -1.77 -12.29
N GLY A 1049 3.70 -0.93 -11.87
CA GLY A 1049 3.71 0.50 -12.20
C GLY A 1049 4.90 1.26 -11.58
N GLY A 1050 5.41 0.80 -10.43
CA GLY A 1050 6.60 1.35 -9.78
C GLY A 1050 7.93 0.97 -10.44
N MET A 1051 8.01 -0.21 -11.08
CA MET A 1051 9.25 -0.70 -11.71
C MET A 1051 9.58 -0.01 -13.05
N PHE A 1052 8.59 0.45 -13.81
CA PHE A 1052 8.83 1.17 -15.08
C PHE A 1052 8.98 2.69 -14.93
N GLY A 1053 8.51 3.27 -13.82
CA GLY A 1053 8.54 4.73 -13.57
C GLY A 1053 9.82 5.27 -12.93
N ALA A 1054 10.85 4.45 -12.71
CA ALA A 1054 12.02 4.83 -11.90
C ALA A 1054 13.11 5.62 -12.66
N GLY A 1055 12.96 5.88 -13.97
CA GLY A 1055 14.06 6.38 -14.80
C GLY A 1055 14.02 7.83 -15.27
N ILE A 1056 12.89 8.55 -15.22
CA ILE A 1056 12.73 9.84 -15.93
C ILE A 1056 11.89 10.80 -15.06
N TYR A 1057 12.53 11.79 -14.42
CA TYR A 1057 11.88 12.73 -13.48
C TYR A 1057 11.83 14.17 -14.01
N PHE A 1058 10.66 14.66 -14.45
CA PHE A 1058 10.48 16.08 -14.76
C PHE A 1058 10.61 16.97 -13.51
N ALA A 1059 11.57 17.89 -13.50
CA ALA A 1059 11.80 18.78 -12.36
C ALA A 1059 11.12 20.13 -12.58
N GLU A 1060 9.88 20.26 -12.10
CA GLU A 1060 9.41 21.60 -11.76
C GLU A 1060 8.90 21.72 -10.32
N HIS A 1061 8.29 20.67 -9.72
CA HIS A 1061 7.73 20.82 -8.35
C HIS A 1061 7.79 19.57 -7.45
N SER A 1062 8.68 18.62 -7.70
CA SER A 1062 8.76 17.42 -6.85
C SER A 1062 9.59 17.66 -5.59
N SER A 1063 8.99 17.54 -4.40
CA SER A 1063 9.73 17.52 -3.12
C SER A 1063 10.67 16.31 -2.98
N LYS A 1064 10.61 15.34 -3.92
CA LYS A 1064 11.54 14.20 -3.97
C LYS A 1064 12.84 14.48 -4.72
N SER A 1065 12.96 15.55 -5.50
CA SER A 1065 14.25 15.90 -6.14
C SER A 1065 15.32 16.28 -5.11
N ASN A 1066 14.93 16.82 -3.95
CA ASN A 1066 15.84 17.07 -2.82
C ASN A 1066 16.16 15.82 -1.99
N GLN A 1067 15.32 14.76 -2.02
CA GLN A 1067 15.59 13.52 -1.28
C GLN A 1067 16.64 12.62 -1.94
N TYR A 1068 16.95 12.85 -3.22
CA TYR A 1068 17.95 12.08 -3.94
C TYR A 1068 19.36 12.69 -3.94
N VAL A 1069 19.59 13.76 -3.16
CA VAL A 1069 20.96 14.19 -2.81
C VAL A 1069 21.70 13.11 -2.00
N TYR A 1070 20.99 12.11 -1.46
CA TYR A 1070 21.58 11.01 -0.69
C TYR A 1070 21.29 9.58 -1.20
N GLY A 1071 20.61 9.44 -2.35
CA GLY A 1071 20.34 8.14 -3.01
C GLY A 1071 19.46 7.15 -2.23
N ILE A 1072 18.76 6.26 -2.95
CA ILE A 1072 18.19 5.04 -2.36
C ILE A 1072 19.26 3.96 -2.49
N GLY A 1073 19.77 3.48 -1.35
CA GLY A 1073 20.82 2.46 -1.30
C GLY A 1073 22.09 2.85 -0.54
N GLY A 1074 22.09 3.91 0.27
CA GLY A 1074 23.14 4.10 1.28
C GLY A 1074 24.58 4.05 0.75
N GLY A 1075 24.98 5.06 -0.03
CA GLY A 1075 26.28 5.72 0.17
C GLY A 1075 27.57 5.14 -0.41
N ILE A 1076 27.78 5.23 -1.72
CA ILE A 1076 29.16 5.16 -2.27
C ILE A 1076 29.54 6.41 -3.12
N GLY A 1077 28.57 7.19 -3.60
CA GLY A 1077 28.87 8.33 -4.46
C GLY A 1077 29.45 7.93 -5.83
N CYS A 1078 29.89 8.92 -6.62
CA CYS A 1078 30.53 8.70 -7.92
C CYS A 1078 31.60 7.58 -7.83
N PRO A 1079 31.55 6.50 -8.62
CA PRO A 1079 32.52 5.39 -8.49
C PRO A 1079 33.98 5.83 -8.69
N SER A 1080 34.20 6.87 -9.52
CA SER A 1080 35.53 7.41 -9.80
C SER A 1080 36.04 8.34 -8.69
N HIS A 1081 35.16 9.14 -8.07
CA HIS A 1081 35.55 10.17 -7.10
C HIS A 1081 35.08 9.88 -5.66
N LYS A 1082 34.33 8.79 -5.45
CA LYS A 1082 33.69 8.34 -4.20
C LYS A 1082 32.93 9.45 -3.45
N ASP A 1083 32.41 10.42 -4.19
CA ASP A 1083 31.70 11.58 -3.66
C ASP A 1083 30.21 11.48 -3.97
N LYS A 1084 29.38 11.60 -2.92
CA LYS A 1084 27.90 11.57 -3.00
C LYS A 1084 27.34 12.73 -3.82
N SER A 1085 28.09 13.83 -3.92
CA SER A 1085 27.70 15.06 -4.63
C SER A 1085 28.64 15.41 -5.79
N CYS A 1086 29.27 14.44 -6.47
CA CYS A 1086 30.29 14.75 -7.49
C CYS A 1086 29.79 15.72 -8.60
N TYR A 1087 30.42 16.90 -8.67
CA TYR A 1087 30.21 17.95 -9.68
C TYR A 1087 31.20 17.87 -10.86
N VAL A 1088 32.19 16.97 -10.79
CA VAL A 1088 33.27 16.84 -11.77
C VAL A 1088 32.88 15.99 -12.98
N CYS A 1089 31.99 15.01 -12.81
CA CYS A 1089 31.62 14.09 -13.89
C CYS A 1089 30.47 14.62 -14.76
N LEU A 1090 30.56 14.32 -16.06
CA LEU A 1090 29.49 14.56 -17.02
C LEU A 1090 28.26 13.69 -16.70
N ARG A 1091 27.09 14.25 -17.01
CA ARG A 1091 25.76 13.70 -16.75
C ARG A 1091 24.97 13.65 -18.04
N GLN A 1092 23.97 12.78 -18.11
CA GLN A 1092 23.07 12.68 -19.27
C GLN A 1092 21.60 12.80 -18.86
N LEU A 1093 20.84 13.52 -19.69
CA LEU A 1093 19.41 13.84 -19.57
C LEU A 1093 18.67 13.29 -20.79
N LEU A 1094 17.50 12.69 -20.62
CA LEU A 1094 16.61 12.39 -21.74
C LEU A 1094 15.43 13.37 -21.74
N LEU A 1095 15.29 14.14 -22.80
CA LEU A 1095 14.23 15.10 -23.04
C LEU A 1095 13.10 14.42 -23.84
N CYS A 1096 11.87 14.44 -23.33
CA CYS A 1096 10.73 13.79 -23.98
C CYS A 1096 9.59 14.77 -24.27
N ARG A 1097 8.92 14.57 -25.40
CA ARG A 1097 7.68 15.26 -25.78
C ARG A 1097 6.49 14.59 -25.11
N VAL A 1098 5.63 15.40 -24.48
CA VAL A 1098 4.44 14.95 -23.72
C VAL A 1098 3.20 15.70 -24.15
N ALA A 1099 2.04 15.02 -24.18
CA ALA A 1099 0.76 15.60 -24.57
C ALA A 1099 0.02 16.21 -23.35
N LEU A 1100 0.13 17.52 -23.13
CA LEU A 1100 -0.68 18.22 -22.13
C LEU A 1100 -1.67 19.20 -22.76
N GLY A 1101 -2.96 19.02 -22.46
CA GLY A 1101 -3.98 20.04 -22.68
C GLY A 1101 -4.05 21.04 -21.51
N LYS A 1102 -3.92 22.32 -21.87
CA LYS A 1102 -3.42 23.48 -21.10
C LYS A 1102 -4.18 23.97 -19.85
N SER A 1103 -3.39 24.53 -18.92
CA SER A 1103 -3.45 25.95 -18.52
C SER A 1103 -2.21 26.34 -17.69
N PHE A 1104 -1.15 26.80 -18.37
CA PHE A 1104 -0.31 27.93 -17.96
C PHE A 1104 0.20 28.55 -19.27
N LEU A 1105 0.14 29.87 -19.35
CA LEU A 1105 0.29 30.63 -20.59
C LEU A 1105 1.75 30.69 -21.05
N GLN A 1106 1.92 30.59 -22.38
CA GLN A 1106 3.06 31.02 -23.19
C GLN A 1106 4.34 30.15 -23.23
N TYR A 1107 4.53 29.55 -24.42
CA TYR A 1107 5.73 28.94 -25.03
C TYR A 1107 6.29 27.61 -24.44
N SER A 1108 6.74 26.76 -25.38
CA SER A 1108 7.38 25.43 -25.29
C SER A 1108 6.54 24.21 -24.84
N ALA A 1109 6.40 23.24 -25.75
CA ALA A 1109 5.79 21.92 -25.52
C ALA A 1109 6.87 20.86 -25.21
N MET A 1110 7.82 21.22 -24.36
CA MET A 1110 8.96 20.37 -23.98
C MET A 1110 9.04 20.33 -22.45
N LYS A 1111 9.19 19.15 -21.86
CA LYS A 1111 9.47 19.01 -20.43
C LYS A 1111 10.83 18.35 -20.27
N MET A 1112 11.61 18.72 -19.24
CA MET A 1112 12.96 18.21 -18.92
C MET A 1112 13.06 17.28 -17.71
N ALA A 1113 13.61 16.09 -17.89
CA ALA A 1113 13.69 15.08 -16.84
C ALA A 1113 15.10 14.91 -16.23
N HIS A 1114 15.33 15.36 -14.98
CA HIS A 1114 16.63 15.30 -14.31
C HIS A 1114 16.93 13.95 -13.64
N ALA A 1115 18.19 13.52 -13.72
CA ALA A 1115 18.77 12.58 -12.77
C ALA A 1115 19.38 13.34 -11.58
N PRO A 1116 19.19 12.88 -10.32
CA PRO A 1116 19.70 13.57 -9.14
C PRO A 1116 21.24 13.53 -9.01
N PRO A 1117 21.85 14.41 -8.19
CA PRO A 1117 23.29 14.41 -7.91
C PRO A 1117 23.80 13.05 -7.42
N GLY A 1118 24.87 12.54 -8.05
CA GLY A 1118 25.50 11.27 -7.70
C GLY A 1118 25.11 10.05 -8.56
N HIS A 1119 24.14 10.18 -9.47
CA HIS A 1119 23.81 9.13 -10.45
C HIS A 1119 24.53 9.38 -11.79
N HIS A 1120 25.45 8.47 -12.18
CA HIS A 1120 25.98 8.46 -13.55
C HIS A 1120 24.95 7.84 -14.48
N SER A 1121 24.20 8.69 -15.17
CA SER A 1121 23.33 8.39 -16.31
C SER A 1121 22.24 7.33 -16.09
N VAL A 1122 21.19 7.46 -16.89
CA VAL A 1122 20.30 6.35 -17.27
C VAL A 1122 21.10 5.38 -18.15
N ILE A 1123 22.13 4.75 -17.57
CA ILE A 1123 22.72 3.52 -18.09
C ILE A 1123 22.69 2.56 -16.90
N GLY A 1124 21.50 2.02 -16.62
CA GLY A 1124 21.47 0.71 -16.01
C GLY A 1124 22.30 -0.22 -16.88
N ARG A 1125 23.40 -0.76 -16.34
CA ARG A 1125 23.92 -2.03 -16.86
C ARG A 1125 22.89 -3.08 -16.45
N PRO A 1126 22.16 -3.73 -17.37
CA PRO A 1126 21.42 -4.92 -17.02
C PRO A 1126 22.44 -6.04 -16.86
N SER A 1127 22.22 -6.88 -15.88
CA SER A 1127 22.59 -8.28 -15.99
C SER A 1127 22.03 -8.80 -17.33
N ALA A 1128 22.93 -9.01 -18.30
CA ALA A 1128 22.68 -9.44 -19.69
C ALA A 1128 21.60 -8.63 -20.43
N GLY A 1129 22.00 -7.59 -21.20
CA GLY A 1129 21.16 -7.10 -22.30
C GLY A 1129 21.19 -5.60 -22.64
N GLY A 1130 21.78 -4.71 -21.84
CA GLY A 1130 21.69 -3.24 -22.08
C GLY A 1130 20.26 -2.67 -22.00
N LEU A 1131 20.08 -1.44 -21.46
CA LEU A 1131 18.82 -0.72 -21.65
C LEU A 1131 18.68 -0.40 -23.14
N HIS A 1132 17.97 -1.24 -23.87
CA HIS A 1132 17.38 -0.86 -25.15
C HIS A 1132 16.35 0.23 -24.84
N PHE A 1133 16.35 1.35 -25.56
CA PHE A 1133 15.29 2.38 -25.43
C PHE A 1133 13.96 1.76 -25.86
N THR A 1134 13.33 0.99 -24.97
CA THR A 1134 12.10 0.28 -25.24
C THR A 1134 10.99 1.30 -25.47
N GLU A 1135 10.22 1.00 -26.50
CA GLU A 1135 9.02 1.66 -26.98
C GLU A 1135 8.16 2.21 -25.81
N TYR A 1136 8.03 3.55 -25.73
CA TYR A 1136 7.22 4.34 -24.78
C TYR A 1136 7.76 4.50 -23.34
N VAL A 1137 7.82 5.76 -22.88
CA VAL A 1137 7.96 6.10 -21.45
C VAL A 1137 6.57 6.38 -20.88
N VAL A 1138 6.18 5.69 -19.80
CA VAL A 1138 4.89 5.89 -19.12
C VAL A 1138 5.09 6.60 -17.77
N TYR A 1139 4.53 7.80 -17.62
CA TYR A 1139 4.52 8.54 -16.33
C TYR A 1139 3.08 8.75 -15.86
N ARG A 1140 2.72 8.22 -14.67
CA ARG A 1140 1.35 8.29 -14.12
C ARG A 1140 0.25 7.80 -15.09
N GLY A 1141 0.59 6.93 -16.05
CA GLY A 1141 -0.31 6.46 -17.10
C GLY A 1141 -0.24 7.24 -18.42
N GLU A 1142 0.65 8.22 -18.57
CA GLU A 1142 0.81 9.04 -19.78
C GLU A 1142 1.95 8.53 -20.69
N GLN A 1143 1.73 8.42 -22.00
CA GLN A 1143 2.76 8.04 -22.99
C GLN A 1143 3.60 9.25 -23.45
N ALA A 1144 4.92 9.11 -23.57
CA ALA A 1144 5.84 10.16 -24.06
C ALA A 1144 6.80 9.67 -25.17
N TYR A 1145 7.17 10.55 -26.11
CA TYR A 1145 8.16 10.30 -27.17
C TYR A 1145 9.53 10.88 -26.77
N PRO A 1146 10.62 10.08 -26.70
CA PRO A 1146 11.95 10.58 -26.40
C PRO A 1146 12.50 11.37 -27.61
N GLU A 1147 12.85 12.64 -27.40
CA GLU A 1147 13.20 13.57 -28.48
C GLU A 1147 14.67 13.99 -28.48
N TYR A 1148 15.29 14.23 -27.32
CA TYR A 1148 16.71 14.56 -27.23
C TYR A 1148 17.42 13.86 -26.06
N LEU A 1149 18.68 13.51 -26.23
CA LEU A 1149 19.61 13.04 -25.20
C LEU A 1149 20.68 14.12 -25.00
N ILE A 1150 20.74 14.71 -23.81
CA ILE A 1150 21.59 15.86 -23.50
C ILE A 1150 22.69 15.43 -22.53
N THR A 1151 23.95 15.67 -22.86
CA THR A 1151 25.10 15.47 -21.97
C THR A 1151 25.53 16.81 -21.40
N TYR A 1152 25.67 16.93 -20.09
CA TYR A 1152 25.92 18.20 -19.41
C TYR A 1152 26.66 18.04 -18.07
N GLN A 1153 27.14 19.14 -17.51
CA GLN A 1153 27.72 19.24 -16.17
C GLN A 1153 27.04 20.39 -15.40
N ILE A 1154 27.10 20.39 -14.07
CA ILE A 1154 26.66 21.54 -13.27
C ILE A 1154 27.89 22.26 -12.77
N VAL A 1155 28.01 23.55 -13.07
CA VAL A 1155 29.20 24.36 -12.80
C VAL A 1155 28.89 25.55 -11.89
N LYS A 1156 29.95 26.09 -11.29
CA LYS A 1156 29.91 27.34 -10.52
C LYS A 1156 29.69 28.52 -11.50
N PRO A 1157 29.10 29.64 -11.05
CA PRO A 1157 29.11 30.86 -11.84
C PRO A 1157 30.55 31.29 -12.08
N GLU A 1158 30.87 31.75 -13.30
CA GLU A 1158 32.21 32.25 -13.63
C GLU A 1158 32.52 33.51 -12.79
N ASP A 1159 33.64 33.49 -12.05
CA ASP A 1159 34.14 34.67 -11.34
C ASP A 1159 34.64 35.68 -12.37
N SER A 1160 33.86 36.73 -12.60
CA SER A 1160 34.26 37.91 -13.36
C SER A 1160 35.23 38.80 -12.56
N SER A 1161 36.29 38.21 -11.99
CA SER A 1161 37.38 38.95 -11.35
C SER A 1161 38.64 38.10 -11.13
N SER A 1162 39.44 37.89 -12.18
CA SER A 1162 40.90 37.85 -12.04
C SER A 1162 41.56 37.94 -13.42
N GLY A 1163 41.66 39.17 -13.93
CA GLY A 1163 42.81 39.49 -14.77
C GLY A 1163 44.07 39.47 -13.89
N ASN A 1164 45.14 38.88 -14.42
CA ASN A 1164 46.55 39.08 -14.08
C ASN A 1164 46.91 39.38 -12.62
N GLU A 1165 47.62 38.46 -11.96
CA GLU A 1165 48.95 38.77 -11.43
C GLU A 1165 49.73 37.48 -11.15
N GLU A 1166 50.80 37.29 -11.92
CA GLU A 1166 51.91 36.39 -11.61
C GLU A 1166 52.63 36.83 -10.32
N SER A 1167 53.45 35.92 -9.78
CA SER A 1167 54.62 36.16 -8.91
C SER A 1167 54.46 36.10 -7.38
N ALA A 1168 55.20 35.12 -6.83
CA ALA A 1168 55.94 35.12 -5.56
C ALA A 1168 55.21 34.75 -4.25
N ARG A 1169 55.20 33.45 -3.91
CA ARG A 1169 56.15 32.81 -2.95
C ARG A 1169 55.77 31.36 -2.67
#